data_AF-A0A929DBW5-F1
#
_entry.id   AF-A0A929DBW5-F1
#
_cell.length_a   1.000
_cell.length_b   1.000
_cell.length_c   1.000
_cell.angle_alpha   90.00
_cell.angle_beta   90.00
_cell.angle_gamma   90.00
#
_symmetry.space_group_name_H-M   'P 1'
#
loop_
_entity.id
_entity.type
_entity.pdbx_description
1 polymer ?
#
loop_
_entity_poly.entity_id
_entity_poly.type
_entity_poly.pdbx_seq_one_letter_code
_entity_poly.pdbx_strand_id
1 'polypeptide(L)'
;MALGQEVVLEPHTTARVAYVTLVARSRQEALALARRYQAWPVISRAFHQARSRGELELRQLDLTMPAVERFQQLLSVLLYPHPALRADPATLAANSKGQPGLWPYAISGDYPILLVRIGNQGETALVRELLQAHTYWRNRQIKIDLVILNQKDAGYAQDLHDQLHRLITHTDSDTWLNRRGGIFLLRSELMSEADQVLLETAARAVLDGNKGPLAGQLVRLREQPARLPRFVSTLPPPPSPPELGGTEGGLARPTDLLFDNGLGGFSADGREYVIYLKPGQSTPAPWINVIANPHFGFLVSEAGSGYTWAENSGENRLTPWHNDPVTDTPGEALYLRDEEIGHVWSPTPLPAGAPVPYLIRHGAGYSVFEHHSHGFKHRLRLFAVPNAPVKVIHLRLENTWNRNRHITVTFYAEWVLGTTRDTTQQYVTPEFDAGSLALLARNPYNEEFGERVAFLAASKEPHGLTTDRTEFLGRGGSLRHPAALDRVGLSSAVKAGLDPCAGLQIHVWLAPGETKEVYFLLGQGADRQETLRLVKQYQDPARVEAAWEAVNELWDELLGAVTVRTPDPAMDLLLNRWLLYQALSCRVWGRSALYQSSGAFGFRDQLQDVMALVHTAPGVVRDHILRAARHQFEAGDVLHWWHPPSGRGVRTHCSDDLLWLPFVTAHYVTTTGDEALLTERVPFLKSGPLEPDEEERYG
;
A
#
# COMPACT_ATOMS: atom_id res chain seq x y z
N MET A 1 2.58 19.62 5.61
CA MET A 1 2.72 21.03 6.06
C MET A 1 3.96 21.60 5.39
N ALA A 2 3.81 22.63 4.55
CA ALA A 2 4.94 23.29 3.90
C ALA A 2 4.96 24.77 4.32
N LEU A 3 6.14 25.28 4.68
CA LEU A 3 6.38 26.68 5.00
C LEU A 3 7.31 27.25 3.94
N GLY A 4 6.90 28.32 3.27
CA GLY A 4 7.71 29.05 2.29
C GLY A 4 8.03 30.46 2.79
N GLN A 5 9.18 30.99 2.40
CA GLN A 5 9.56 32.38 2.62
C GLN A 5 10.26 32.93 1.37
N GLU A 6 9.79 34.07 0.89
CA GLU A 6 10.43 34.79 -0.20
C GLU A 6 11.64 35.56 0.35
N VAL A 7 12.78 35.43 -0.33
CA VAL A 7 14.04 36.05 0.09
C VAL A 7 14.59 36.86 -1.09
N VAL A 8 14.72 38.17 -0.92
CA VAL A 8 15.38 39.05 -1.88
C VAL A 8 16.87 39.13 -1.49
N LEU A 9 17.76 38.80 -2.44
CA LEU A 9 19.21 38.79 -2.26
C LEU A 9 19.84 39.82 -3.21
N GLU A 10 20.43 40.88 -2.64
CA GLU A 10 21.21 41.86 -3.39
C GLU A 10 22.57 41.28 -3.81
N PRO A 11 23.23 41.81 -4.87
CA PRO A 11 24.56 41.38 -5.29
C PRO A 11 25.57 41.34 -4.13
N HIS A 12 26.28 40.21 -4.01
CA HIS A 12 27.27 39.95 -2.95
C HIS A 12 26.76 39.94 -1.51
N THR A 13 25.44 39.87 -1.28
CA THR A 13 24.87 39.68 0.06
C THR A 13 24.64 38.22 0.40
N THR A 14 24.47 37.92 1.69
CA THR A 14 24.17 36.56 2.19
C THR A 14 22.97 36.63 3.12
N ALA A 15 21.96 35.80 2.84
CA ALA A 15 20.85 35.55 3.76
C ALA A 15 21.08 34.21 4.47
N ARG A 16 20.66 34.13 5.73
CA ARG A 16 20.68 32.88 6.51
C ARG A 16 19.24 32.57 6.94
N VAL A 17 18.81 31.36 6.66
CA VAL A 17 17.48 30.85 7.03
C VAL A 17 17.67 29.62 7.91
N ALA A 18 16.86 29.48 8.97
CA ALA A 18 16.73 28.22 9.69
C ALA A 18 15.27 27.79 9.73
N TYR A 19 15.06 26.51 9.52
CA TYR A 19 13.81 25.83 9.83
C TYR A 19 13.95 25.20 11.21
N VAL A 20 13.02 25.50 12.12
CA VAL A 20 13.05 25.01 13.49
C VAL A 20 11.81 24.17 13.74
N THR A 21 12.04 22.90 14.11
CA THR A 21 10.97 22.01 14.58
C THR A 21 11.05 21.94 16.09
N LEU A 22 9.92 22.20 16.76
CA LEU A 22 9.83 22.28 18.22
C LEU A 22 8.66 21.42 18.69
N VAL A 23 8.84 20.75 19.82
CA VAL A 23 7.80 19.98 20.49
C VAL A 23 7.63 20.50 21.91
N ALA A 24 6.39 20.56 22.38
CA ALA A 24 6.06 21.01 23.73
C ALA A 24 4.80 20.30 24.24
N ARG A 25 4.56 20.34 25.56
CA ARG A 25 3.41 19.65 26.17
C ARG A 25 2.10 20.40 25.97
N SER A 26 2.16 21.66 25.57
CA SER A 26 0.99 22.49 25.27
C SER A 26 1.26 23.46 24.13
N ARG A 27 0.18 23.95 23.50
CA ARG A 27 0.24 25.01 22.48
C ARG A 27 0.97 26.27 23.00
N GLN A 28 0.71 26.66 24.25
CA GLN A 28 1.30 27.85 24.86
C GLN A 28 2.83 27.72 24.98
N GLU A 29 3.31 26.57 25.43
CA GLU A 29 4.74 26.28 25.51
C GLU A 29 5.40 26.21 24.11
N ALA A 30 4.72 25.60 23.13
CA ALA A 30 5.23 25.54 21.75
C ALA A 30 5.43 26.94 21.16
N LEU A 31 4.45 27.85 21.36
CA LEU A 31 4.55 29.24 20.93
C LEU A 31 5.64 30.01 21.69
N ALA A 32 5.84 29.73 22.98
CA ALA A 32 6.92 30.32 23.77
C ALA A 32 8.30 29.86 23.26
N LEU A 33 8.46 28.57 22.97
CA LEU A 33 9.65 28.02 22.33
C LEU A 33 9.89 28.62 20.95
N ALA A 34 8.85 28.72 20.11
CA ALA A 34 8.98 29.32 18.79
C ALA A 34 9.50 30.76 18.87
N ARG A 35 8.93 31.58 19.77
CA ARG A 35 9.43 32.94 20.03
C ARG A 35 10.90 32.97 20.48
N ARG A 36 11.29 32.06 21.36
CA ARG A 36 12.68 31.96 21.84
C ARG A 36 13.68 31.65 20.71
N TYR A 37 13.29 30.84 19.74
CA TYR A 37 14.12 30.45 18.60
C TYR A 37 14.04 31.39 17.40
N GLN A 38 13.37 32.55 17.51
CA GLN A 38 13.40 33.60 16.47
C GLN A 38 14.77 34.30 16.40
N ALA A 39 15.55 34.27 17.49
CA ALA A 39 16.83 34.96 17.57
C ALA A 39 18.00 34.06 17.13
N TRP A 40 18.77 34.53 16.15
CA TRP A 40 19.92 33.81 15.61
C TRP A 40 21.01 33.41 16.62
N PRO A 41 21.30 34.21 17.67
CA PRO A 41 22.21 33.79 18.73
C PRO A 41 21.73 32.55 19.50
N VAL A 42 20.42 32.35 19.65
CA VAL A 42 19.84 31.18 20.33
C VAL A 42 20.01 29.94 19.47
N ILE A 43 19.71 30.05 18.18
CA ILE A 43 19.94 28.97 17.20
C ILE A 43 21.43 28.59 17.17
N SER A 44 22.32 29.59 17.10
CA SER A 44 23.76 29.35 17.09
C SER A 44 24.23 28.64 18.37
N ARG A 45 23.72 29.06 19.54
CA ARG A 45 24.01 28.40 20.82
C ARG A 45 23.51 26.96 20.84
N ALA A 46 22.34 26.68 20.28
CA ALA A 46 21.81 25.32 20.20
C ALA A 46 22.71 24.41 19.36
N PHE A 47 23.20 24.88 18.20
CA PHE A 47 24.18 24.14 17.40
C PHE A 47 25.51 23.92 18.14
N HIS A 48 26.02 24.93 18.85
CA HIS A 48 27.23 24.76 19.66
C HIS A 48 27.04 23.73 20.78
N GLN A 49 25.92 23.77 21.51
CA GLN A 49 25.61 22.80 22.55
C GLN A 49 25.46 21.38 21.99
N ALA A 50 24.79 21.22 20.85
CA ALA A 50 24.67 19.93 20.16
C ALA A 50 26.05 19.40 19.75
N ARG A 51 26.92 20.25 19.21
CA ARG A 51 28.30 19.90 18.87
C ARG A 51 29.11 19.46 20.08
N SER A 52 29.15 20.26 21.15
CA SER A 52 29.90 19.92 22.37
C SER A 52 29.41 18.62 23.01
N ARG A 53 28.09 18.39 23.01
CA ARG A 53 27.51 17.12 23.49
C ARG A 53 27.93 15.95 22.61
N GLY A 54 27.91 16.12 21.29
CA GLY A 54 28.37 15.11 20.34
C GLY A 54 29.86 14.78 20.53
N GLU A 55 30.73 15.79 20.66
CA GLU A 55 32.17 15.59 20.90
C GLU A 55 32.44 14.85 22.22
N LEU A 56 31.70 15.17 23.29
CA LEU A 56 31.80 14.47 24.57
C LEU A 56 31.40 12.99 24.43
N GLU A 57 30.29 12.71 23.76
CA GLU A 57 29.79 11.36 23.55
C GLU A 57 30.75 10.51 22.71
N LEU A 58 31.33 11.08 21.65
CA LEU A 58 32.34 10.37 20.84
C LEU A 58 33.59 10.02 21.67
N ARG A 59 34.03 10.90 22.56
CA ARG A 59 35.15 10.62 23.48
C ARG A 59 34.80 9.52 24.49
N GLN A 60 33.57 9.53 25.02
CA GLN A 60 33.12 8.51 25.98
C GLN A 60 33.04 7.11 25.36
N LEU A 61 32.68 7.02 24.08
CA LEU A 61 32.57 5.76 23.35
C LEU A 61 33.87 5.37 22.61
N ASP A 62 34.94 6.15 22.75
CA ASP A 62 36.20 5.99 22.01
C ASP A 62 36.00 5.87 20.49
N LEU A 63 35.12 6.71 19.94
CA LEU A 63 34.74 6.68 18.53
C LEU A 63 35.48 7.74 17.71
N THR A 64 35.98 7.30 16.56
CA THR A 64 36.54 8.18 15.53
C THR A 64 35.48 8.61 14.53
N MET A 65 35.67 9.77 13.88
CA MET A 65 34.73 10.26 12.85
C MET A 65 34.51 9.24 11.71
N PRO A 66 35.53 8.57 11.15
CA PRO A 66 35.33 7.54 10.14
C PRO A 66 34.48 6.35 10.62
N ALA A 67 34.57 5.98 11.90
CA ALA A 67 33.72 4.93 12.47
C ALA A 67 32.26 5.39 12.52
N VAL A 68 32.00 6.62 12.96
CA VAL A 68 30.66 7.21 12.99
C VAL A 68 30.04 7.29 11.59
N GLU A 69 30.83 7.68 10.57
CA GLU A 69 30.36 7.67 9.18
C GLU A 69 29.91 6.29 8.72
N ARG A 70 30.67 5.23 9.05
CA ARG A 70 30.28 3.85 8.76
C ARG A 70 29.03 3.44 9.52
N PHE A 71 28.90 3.83 10.79
CA PHE A 71 27.71 3.55 11.61
C PHE A 71 26.47 4.24 11.04
N GLN A 72 26.60 5.45 10.51
CA GLN A 72 25.52 6.17 9.85
C GLN A 72 25.15 5.54 8.51
N GLN A 73 26.12 5.10 7.72
CA GLN A 73 25.87 4.34 6.48
C GLN A 73 25.14 3.04 6.76
N LEU A 74 25.59 2.25 7.74
CA LEU A 74 24.93 1.02 8.15
C LEU A 74 23.53 1.30 8.71
N LEU A 75 23.37 2.31 9.56
CA LEU A 75 22.06 2.71 10.08
C LEU A 75 21.10 3.12 8.96
N SER A 76 21.59 3.78 7.91
CA SER A 76 20.73 4.21 6.80
C SER A 76 20.02 3.04 6.12
N VAL A 77 20.68 1.88 5.97
CA VAL A 77 20.07 0.68 5.37
C VAL A 77 19.20 -0.12 6.34
N LEU A 78 19.43 0.04 7.65
CA LEU A 78 18.58 -0.54 8.68
C LEU A 78 17.24 0.20 8.77
N LEU A 79 17.26 1.52 8.56
CA LEU A 79 16.06 2.37 8.55
C LEU A 79 15.32 2.31 7.21
N TYR A 80 16.06 2.35 6.10
CA TYR A 80 15.52 2.30 4.74
C TYR A 80 16.03 1.05 4.03
N PRO A 81 15.16 0.07 3.72
CA PRO A 81 15.62 -1.19 3.17
C PRO A 81 16.35 -0.96 1.84
N HIS A 82 17.51 -1.60 1.70
CA HIS A 82 18.40 -1.41 0.57
C HIS A 82 18.99 -2.76 0.14
N PRO A 83 18.96 -3.14 -1.16
CA PRO A 83 19.29 -4.49 -1.60
C PRO A 83 20.76 -4.89 -1.35
N ALA A 84 21.69 -3.93 -1.39
CA ALA A 84 23.13 -4.23 -1.39
C ALA A 84 23.66 -4.99 -0.15
N LEU A 85 22.98 -4.90 1.00
CA LEU A 85 23.36 -5.61 2.22
C LEU A 85 22.31 -6.63 2.66
N ARG A 86 21.28 -6.92 1.86
CA ARG A 86 20.32 -7.98 2.20
C ARG A 86 20.86 -9.34 1.80
N ALA A 87 20.17 -10.40 2.25
CA ALA A 87 20.37 -11.73 1.71
C ALA A 87 20.15 -11.73 0.20
N ASP A 88 20.76 -12.71 -0.49
CA ASP A 88 20.63 -12.80 -1.94
C ASP A 88 19.16 -13.10 -2.35
N PRO A 89 18.77 -12.75 -3.59
CA PRO A 89 17.37 -12.91 -4.02
C PRO A 89 16.81 -14.33 -3.92
N ALA A 90 17.64 -15.38 -4.05
CA ALA A 90 17.16 -16.75 -3.97
C ALA A 90 16.80 -17.12 -2.53
N THR A 91 17.62 -16.73 -1.56
CA THR A 91 17.33 -16.88 -0.12
C THR A 91 16.06 -16.12 0.26
N LEU A 92 15.91 -14.87 -0.19
CA LEU A 92 14.70 -14.08 0.10
C LEU A 92 13.42 -14.70 -0.50
N ALA A 93 13.52 -15.29 -1.70
CA ALA A 93 12.38 -15.94 -2.36
C ALA A 93 11.99 -17.29 -1.71
N ALA A 94 12.93 -17.95 -1.04
CA ALA A 94 12.73 -19.21 -0.36
C ALA A 94 11.98 -19.10 0.98
N ASN A 95 11.77 -17.89 1.51
CA ASN A 95 11.05 -17.73 2.77
C ASN A 95 9.62 -18.29 2.69
N SER A 96 9.26 -19.06 3.71
CA SER A 96 7.94 -19.69 3.89
C SER A 96 7.38 -19.48 5.29
N LYS A 97 8.04 -18.67 6.13
CA LYS A 97 7.64 -18.43 7.51
C LYS A 97 7.27 -16.97 7.78
N GLY A 98 6.31 -16.81 8.69
CA GLY A 98 5.88 -15.54 9.26
C GLY A 98 6.77 -15.05 10.40
N GLN A 99 6.49 -13.84 10.90
CA GLN A 99 7.11 -13.25 12.08
C GLN A 99 7.22 -14.20 13.31
N PRO A 100 6.21 -15.03 13.65
CA PRO A 100 6.28 -15.92 14.82
C PRO A 100 7.43 -16.94 14.77
N GLY A 101 7.97 -17.24 13.59
CA GLY A 101 9.12 -18.12 13.45
C GLY A 101 10.41 -17.57 14.10
N LEU A 102 10.45 -16.28 14.43
CA LEU A 102 11.57 -15.65 15.14
C LEU A 102 11.50 -15.83 16.67
N TRP A 103 10.30 -16.03 17.22
CA TRP A 103 10.06 -16.03 18.66
C TRP A 103 10.77 -17.14 19.45
N PRO A 104 10.96 -18.37 18.92
CA PRO A 104 11.78 -19.40 19.58
C PRO A 104 13.20 -18.95 19.91
N TYR A 105 13.70 -17.91 19.22
CA TYR A 105 15.04 -17.33 19.40
C TYR A 105 15.01 -16.03 20.22
N ALA A 106 13.89 -15.74 20.89
CA ALA A 106 13.62 -14.51 21.65
C ALA A 106 13.67 -13.21 20.83
N ILE A 107 13.66 -13.31 19.49
CA ILE A 107 13.64 -12.17 18.58
C ILE A 107 12.19 -11.82 18.25
N SER A 108 11.78 -10.59 18.54
CA SER A 108 10.39 -10.15 18.31
C SER A 108 10.03 -10.00 16.83
N GLY A 109 10.97 -9.49 16.02
CA GLY A 109 10.71 -9.05 14.64
C GLY A 109 10.19 -7.61 14.53
N ASP A 110 10.00 -6.90 15.64
CA ASP A 110 9.43 -5.53 15.68
C ASP A 110 10.47 -4.44 15.35
N TYR A 111 11.75 -4.72 15.60
CA TYR A 111 12.85 -3.79 15.34
C TYR A 111 13.69 -4.23 14.13
N PRO A 112 14.38 -3.28 13.45
CA PRO A 112 15.32 -3.64 12.39
C PRO A 112 16.36 -4.64 12.89
N ILE A 113 16.50 -5.76 12.17
CA ILE A 113 17.48 -6.80 12.47
C ILE A 113 18.76 -6.54 11.66
N LEU A 114 19.89 -6.45 12.37
CA LEU A 114 21.23 -6.50 11.82
C LEU A 114 21.81 -7.88 12.08
N LEU A 115 21.97 -8.68 11.04
CA LEU A 115 22.54 -10.02 11.13
C LEU A 115 24.03 -9.97 10.80
N VAL A 116 24.87 -10.60 11.62
CA VAL A 116 26.28 -10.86 11.29
C VAL A 116 26.56 -12.36 11.41
N ARG A 117 27.10 -12.95 10.34
CA ARG A 117 27.50 -14.36 10.28
C ARG A 117 28.99 -14.48 10.56
N ILE A 118 29.36 -15.34 11.50
CA ILE A 118 30.75 -15.53 11.97
C ILE A 118 31.08 -17.02 11.92
N GLY A 119 32.15 -17.38 11.21
CA GLY A 119 32.65 -18.75 11.07
C GLY A 119 33.99 -19.00 11.76
N ASN A 120 34.77 -17.95 12.06
CA ASN A 120 36.10 -18.11 12.66
C ASN A 120 36.45 -17.04 13.70
N GLN A 121 37.54 -17.27 14.45
CA GLN A 121 37.97 -16.39 15.54
C GLN A 121 38.58 -15.06 15.06
N GLY A 122 39.08 -15.01 13.82
CA GLY A 122 39.68 -13.80 13.23
C GLY A 122 38.66 -12.70 12.91
N GLU A 123 37.38 -13.06 12.89
CA GLU A 123 36.26 -12.16 12.54
C GLU A 123 35.73 -11.36 13.73
N THR A 124 36.26 -11.59 14.94
CA THR A 124 35.82 -10.89 16.16
C THR A 124 36.03 -9.36 16.12
N ALA A 125 36.92 -8.86 15.27
CA ALA A 125 37.11 -7.43 15.04
C ALA A 125 35.86 -6.76 14.45
N LEU A 126 35.18 -7.43 13.51
CA LEU A 126 33.91 -6.95 12.95
C LEU A 126 32.84 -6.88 14.03
N VAL A 127 32.69 -7.94 14.83
CA VAL A 127 31.71 -8.00 15.92
C VAL A 127 31.94 -6.87 16.93
N ARG A 128 33.20 -6.60 17.30
CA ARG A 128 33.55 -5.49 18.20
C ARG A 128 33.08 -4.14 17.63
N GLU A 129 33.34 -3.88 16.35
CA GLU A 129 32.90 -2.64 15.69
C GLU A 129 31.36 -2.54 15.66
N LEU A 130 30.64 -3.65 15.47
CA LEU A 130 29.17 -3.67 15.49
C LEU A 130 28.59 -3.47 16.90
N LEU A 131 29.24 -3.98 17.95
CA LEU A 131 28.84 -3.72 19.35
C LEU A 131 29.01 -2.23 19.71
N GLN A 132 30.08 -1.60 19.22
CA GLN A 132 30.25 -0.15 19.35
C GLN A 132 29.16 0.63 18.59
N ALA A 133 28.83 0.21 17.37
CA ALA A 133 27.74 0.81 16.59
C ALA A 133 26.38 0.68 17.31
N HIS A 134 26.09 -0.51 17.83
CA HIS A 134 24.86 -0.79 18.59
C HIS A 134 24.75 0.11 19.82
N THR A 135 25.82 0.21 20.62
CA THR A 135 25.89 1.11 21.78
C THR A 135 25.66 2.58 21.38
N TYR A 136 26.30 3.02 20.29
CA TYR A 136 26.14 4.37 19.75
C TYR A 136 24.69 4.69 19.34
N TRP A 137 23.99 3.75 18.72
CA TRP A 137 22.57 3.87 18.36
C TRP A 137 21.67 3.83 19.59
N ARG A 138 21.95 2.94 20.55
CA ARG A 138 21.15 2.77 21.75
C ARG A 138 21.17 4.01 22.64
N ASN A 139 22.32 4.66 22.78
CA ASN A 139 22.46 5.94 23.48
C ASN A 139 21.61 7.06 22.84
N ARG A 140 21.25 6.92 21.57
CA ARG A 140 20.34 7.80 20.81
C ARG A 140 18.89 7.30 20.77
N GLN A 141 18.55 6.27 21.55
CA GLN A 141 17.22 5.65 21.57
C GLN A 141 16.81 5.00 20.24
N ILE A 142 17.77 4.70 19.37
CA ILE A 142 17.55 3.92 18.17
C ILE A 142 17.70 2.44 18.55
N LYS A 143 16.62 1.67 18.40
CA LYS A 143 16.56 0.26 18.77
C LYS A 143 16.82 -0.61 17.53
N ILE A 144 17.85 -1.42 17.58
CA ILE A 144 18.26 -2.37 16.54
C ILE A 144 18.49 -3.71 17.23
N ASP A 145 17.98 -4.80 16.67
CA ASP A 145 18.28 -6.15 17.11
C ASP A 145 19.55 -6.61 16.40
N LEU A 146 20.68 -6.66 17.11
CA LEU A 146 21.95 -7.18 16.59
C LEU A 146 22.00 -8.69 16.82
N VAL A 147 21.90 -9.46 15.74
CA VAL A 147 21.95 -10.92 15.78
C VAL A 147 23.31 -11.40 15.30
N ILE A 148 24.04 -12.07 16.18
CA ILE A 148 25.34 -12.68 15.91
C ILE A 148 25.10 -14.18 15.71
N LEU A 149 25.23 -14.66 14.47
CA LEU A 149 25.04 -16.06 14.11
C LEU A 149 26.40 -16.76 14.01
N ASN A 150 26.67 -17.65 14.96
CA ASN A 150 27.83 -18.54 14.92
C ASN A 150 27.56 -19.71 13.96
N GLN A 151 28.35 -19.78 12.88
CA GLN A 151 28.27 -20.78 11.82
C GLN A 151 29.38 -21.84 11.87
N LYS A 152 30.17 -21.87 12.94
CA LYS A 152 31.27 -22.82 13.07
C LYS A 152 30.74 -24.23 13.35
N ASP A 153 31.40 -25.24 12.78
CA ASP A 153 31.02 -26.65 12.96
C ASP A 153 31.07 -27.10 14.43
N ALA A 154 30.20 -28.05 14.79
CA ALA A 154 29.90 -28.49 16.15
C ALA A 154 31.13 -28.80 17.04
N GLY A 155 32.24 -29.28 16.46
CA GLY A 155 33.45 -29.62 17.20
C GLY A 155 34.19 -28.42 17.83
N TYR A 156 34.04 -27.21 17.27
CA TYR A 156 34.72 -25.99 17.74
C TYR A 156 33.77 -24.80 17.90
N ALA A 157 32.46 -25.01 17.73
CA ALA A 157 31.43 -23.98 17.85
C ALA A 157 31.41 -23.36 19.25
N GLN A 158 31.60 -24.16 20.30
CA GLN A 158 31.56 -23.71 21.69
C GLN A 158 32.66 -22.71 22.01
N ASP A 159 33.90 -22.96 21.56
CA ASP A 159 35.04 -22.07 21.82
C ASP A 159 34.82 -20.66 21.25
N LEU A 160 34.29 -20.61 20.02
CA LEU A 160 33.97 -19.35 19.36
C LEU A 160 32.77 -18.66 20.04
N HIS A 161 31.76 -19.43 20.46
CA HIS A 161 30.60 -18.91 21.18
C HIS A 161 31.02 -18.27 22.52
N ASP A 162 31.86 -18.95 23.31
CA ASP A 162 32.38 -18.43 24.57
C ASP A 162 33.26 -17.18 24.37
N GLN A 163 34.02 -17.14 23.27
CA GLN A 163 34.80 -15.96 22.91
C GLN A 163 33.91 -14.77 22.55
N LEU A 164 32.83 -14.98 21.80
CA LEU A 164 31.86 -13.94 21.47
C LEU A 164 31.14 -13.45 22.73
N HIS A 165 30.76 -14.34 23.63
CA HIS A 165 30.17 -13.97 24.91
C HIS A 165 31.13 -13.13 25.77
N ARG A 166 32.41 -13.53 25.85
CA ARG A 166 33.45 -12.72 26.49
C ARG A 166 33.54 -11.35 25.83
N LEU A 167 33.54 -11.26 24.51
CA LEU A 167 33.61 -9.98 23.79
C LEU A 167 32.44 -9.05 24.15
N ILE A 168 31.21 -9.56 24.18
CA ILE A 168 30.00 -8.80 24.58
C ILE A 168 30.13 -8.26 26.01
N THR A 169 30.70 -9.07 26.90
CA THR A 169 30.92 -8.67 28.30
C THR A 169 31.99 -7.58 28.41
N HIS A 170 33.08 -7.67 27.63
CA HIS A 170 34.17 -6.68 27.65
C HIS A 170 33.79 -5.33 27.01
N THR A 171 32.71 -5.27 26.24
CA THR A 171 32.16 -4.03 25.67
C THR A 171 31.00 -3.48 26.49
N ASP A 172 30.82 -3.94 27.74
CA ASP A 172 29.73 -3.54 28.65
C ASP A 172 28.32 -3.66 28.01
N SER A 173 28.16 -4.63 27.12
CA SER A 173 26.95 -4.81 26.30
C SER A 173 26.06 -5.97 26.78
N ASP A 174 26.49 -6.69 27.82
CA ASP A 174 25.83 -7.85 28.43
C ASP A 174 24.42 -7.52 28.97
N THR A 175 24.23 -6.29 29.46
CA THR A 175 22.92 -5.79 29.90
C THR A 175 21.83 -5.83 28.82
N TRP A 176 22.22 -5.90 27.54
CA TRP A 176 21.33 -5.95 26.38
C TRP A 176 21.21 -7.32 25.74
N LEU A 177 21.86 -8.35 26.30
CA LEU A 177 21.76 -9.71 25.79
C LEU A 177 20.31 -10.23 25.93
N ASN A 178 19.76 -10.76 24.84
CA ASN A 178 18.40 -11.30 24.74
C ASN A 178 17.29 -10.32 25.18
N ARG A 179 17.52 -9.02 24.98
CA ARG A 179 16.52 -7.97 25.23
C ARG A 179 16.02 -7.38 23.91
N ARG A 180 14.80 -6.84 23.94
CA ARG A 180 14.22 -6.08 22.83
C ARG A 180 15.09 -4.88 22.44
N GLY A 181 15.45 -4.76 21.16
CA GLY A 181 16.41 -3.76 20.66
C GLY A 181 17.83 -4.01 21.14
N GLY A 182 18.18 -5.29 21.37
CA GLY A 182 19.39 -5.74 22.07
C GLY A 182 20.27 -6.62 21.20
N ILE A 183 20.99 -7.54 21.84
CA ILE A 183 21.97 -8.43 21.21
C ILE A 183 21.52 -9.87 21.38
N PHE A 184 21.54 -10.64 20.29
CA PHE A 184 21.17 -12.06 20.27
C PHE A 184 22.35 -12.87 19.74
N LEU A 185 22.82 -13.85 20.52
CA LEU A 185 23.91 -14.73 20.13
C LEU A 185 23.35 -16.13 19.84
N LEU A 186 23.31 -16.50 18.56
CA LEU A 186 22.67 -17.73 18.08
C LEU A 186 23.72 -18.70 17.48
N ARG A 187 23.35 -19.98 17.40
CA ARG A 187 24.14 -21.05 16.76
C ARG A 187 23.36 -21.62 15.58
N SER A 188 23.91 -21.59 14.38
CA SER A 188 23.20 -22.05 13.17
C SER A 188 22.85 -23.54 13.21
N GLU A 189 23.70 -24.37 13.82
CA GLU A 189 23.47 -25.82 13.97
C GLU A 189 22.23 -26.19 14.80
N LEU A 190 21.74 -25.26 15.64
CA LEU A 190 20.53 -25.46 16.44
C LEU A 190 19.27 -24.92 15.72
N MET A 191 19.42 -24.37 14.52
CA MET A 191 18.34 -23.76 13.75
C MET A 191 17.99 -24.62 12.54
N SER A 192 16.69 -24.78 12.26
CA SER A 192 16.26 -25.37 11.00
C SER A 192 16.66 -24.49 9.81
N GLU A 193 16.83 -25.08 8.62
CA GLU A 193 17.14 -24.32 7.40
C GLU A 193 16.11 -23.21 7.14
N ALA A 194 14.82 -23.53 7.32
CA ALA A 194 13.74 -22.57 7.16
C ALA A 194 13.81 -21.40 8.18
N ASP A 195 14.31 -21.62 9.40
CA ASP A 195 14.50 -20.54 10.38
C ASP A 195 15.71 -19.66 10.03
N GLN A 196 16.77 -20.25 9.48
CA GLN A 196 17.92 -19.49 8.98
C GLN A 196 17.50 -18.59 7.80
N VAL A 197 16.73 -19.14 6.86
CA VAL A 197 16.15 -18.38 5.73
C VAL A 197 15.24 -17.25 6.24
N LEU A 198 14.37 -17.52 7.23
CA LEU A 198 13.53 -16.49 7.83
C LEU A 198 14.38 -15.37 8.47
N LEU A 199 15.40 -15.73 9.24
CA LEU A 199 16.28 -14.77 9.90
C LEU A 199 17.03 -13.89 8.89
N GLU A 200 17.57 -14.49 7.83
CA GLU A 200 18.24 -13.78 6.74
C GLU A 200 17.27 -12.88 5.94
N THR A 201 16.02 -13.32 5.79
CA THR A 201 14.97 -12.55 5.12
C THR A 201 14.50 -11.36 5.97
N ALA A 202 14.34 -11.56 7.28
CA ALA A 202 13.92 -10.51 8.21
C ALA A 202 15.02 -9.49 8.52
N ALA A 203 16.29 -9.87 8.33
CA ALA A 203 17.42 -8.96 8.43
C ALA A 203 17.36 -7.84 7.37
N ARG A 204 17.46 -6.59 7.84
CA ARG A 204 17.59 -5.40 7.00
C ARG A 204 18.99 -5.26 6.43
N ALA A 205 19.98 -5.81 7.14
CA ALA A 205 21.36 -5.96 6.67
C ALA A 205 21.95 -7.27 7.20
N VAL A 206 22.69 -7.97 6.34
CA VAL A 206 23.41 -9.22 6.58
C VAL A 206 24.88 -8.98 6.27
N LEU A 207 25.71 -9.07 7.30
CA LEU A 207 27.16 -8.96 7.22
C LEU A 207 27.79 -10.34 7.36
N ASP A 208 28.92 -10.54 6.70
CA ASP A 208 29.62 -11.82 6.68
C ASP A 208 31.07 -11.62 7.11
N GLY A 209 31.49 -12.29 8.18
CA GLY A 209 32.86 -12.20 8.69
C GLY A 209 33.90 -12.56 7.63
N ASN A 210 33.60 -13.52 6.75
CA ASN A 210 34.52 -13.97 5.71
C ASN A 210 34.75 -12.90 4.63
N LYS A 211 33.88 -11.90 4.52
CA LYS A 211 34.01 -10.77 3.57
C LYS A 211 34.86 -9.62 4.11
N GLY A 212 35.46 -9.78 5.29
CA GLY A 212 36.38 -8.82 5.88
C GLY A 212 35.68 -7.69 6.66
N PRO A 213 36.37 -6.56 6.91
CA PRO A 213 35.90 -5.51 7.81
C PRO A 213 34.67 -4.77 7.28
N LEU A 214 33.92 -4.11 8.18
CA LEU A 214 32.69 -3.38 7.86
C LEU A 214 32.88 -2.38 6.72
N ALA A 215 34.00 -1.65 6.72
CA ALA A 215 34.33 -0.68 5.69
C ALA A 215 34.31 -1.27 4.27
N GLY A 216 34.83 -2.49 4.09
CA GLY A 216 34.85 -3.16 2.78
C GLY A 216 33.46 -3.62 2.34
N GLN A 217 32.64 -4.07 3.28
CA GLN A 217 31.28 -4.53 2.98
C GLN A 217 30.34 -3.35 2.63
N LEU A 218 30.54 -2.17 3.23
CA LEU A 218 29.76 -0.96 2.94
C LEU A 218 30.06 -0.35 1.55
N VAL A 219 31.14 -0.75 0.86
CA VAL A 219 31.45 -0.23 -0.49
C VAL A 219 30.31 -0.51 -1.48
N ARG A 220 29.61 -1.64 -1.31
CA ARG A 220 28.48 -2.05 -2.16
C ARG A 220 27.32 -1.04 -2.17
N LEU A 221 27.19 -0.23 -1.13
CA LEU A 221 26.17 0.84 -1.06
C LEU A 221 26.37 1.93 -2.13
N ARG A 222 27.56 1.99 -2.75
CA ARG A 222 27.90 2.97 -3.79
C ARG A 222 27.65 2.45 -5.20
N GLU A 223 27.33 1.16 -5.36
CA GLU A 223 27.06 0.56 -6.66
C GLU A 223 25.75 1.12 -7.23
N GLN A 224 25.79 1.59 -8.47
CA GLN A 224 24.58 2.01 -9.18
C GLN A 224 24.14 0.90 -10.14
N PRO A 225 22.83 0.55 -10.16
CA PRO A 225 22.34 -0.44 -11.10
C PRO A 225 22.46 0.10 -12.53
N ALA A 226 22.80 -0.81 -13.46
CA ALA A 226 22.74 -0.50 -14.88
C ALA A 226 21.31 -0.12 -15.28
N ARG A 227 21.16 0.91 -16.11
CA ARG A 227 19.86 1.38 -16.60
C ARG A 227 19.78 1.19 -18.10
N LEU A 228 18.57 0.90 -18.58
CA LEU A 228 18.30 0.89 -20.01
C LEU A 228 18.54 2.28 -20.63
N PRO A 229 18.94 2.35 -21.92
CA PRO A 229 19.10 3.60 -22.64
C PRO A 229 17.83 4.45 -22.63
N ARG A 230 18.01 5.77 -22.76
CA ARG A 230 16.88 6.69 -22.97
C ARG A 230 16.20 6.40 -24.31
N PHE A 231 14.89 6.55 -24.33
CA PHE A 231 14.13 6.56 -25.58
C PHE A 231 14.57 7.76 -26.43
N VAL A 232 14.70 7.55 -27.73
CA VAL A 232 15.04 8.60 -28.70
C VAL A 232 13.87 8.73 -29.65
N SER A 233 13.26 9.92 -29.64
CA SER A 233 12.13 10.25 -30.50
C SER A 233 12.49 10.11 -31.98
N THR A 234 11.68 9.36 -32.74
CA THR A 234 11.86 9.20 -34.19
C THR A 234 11.15 10.30 -34.98
N LEU A 235 10.18 10.96 -34.37
CA LEU A 235 9.52 12.14 -34.92
C LEU A 235 9.86 13.38 -34.09
N PRO A 236 9.94 14.58 -34.69
CA PRO A 236 9.98 15.80 -33.91
C PRO A 236 8.70 15.89 -33.05
N PRO A 237 8.78 16.46 -31.83
CA PRO A 237 7.58 16.78 -31.09
C PRO A 237 6.68 17.65 -31.97
N PRO A 238 5.36 17.44 -31.96
CA PRO A 238 4.46 18.31 -32.71
C PRO A 238 4.73 19.76 -32.29
N PRO A 239 4.61 20.75 -33.21
CA PRO A 239 4.57 22.14 -32.79
C PRO A 239 3.50 22.27 -31.69
N SER A 240 3.77 23.10 -30.68
CA SER A 240 2.88 23.38 -29.54
C SER A 240 1.40 23.32 -29.95
N PRO A 241 0.47 22.76 -29.14
CA PRO A 241 -0.91 22.50 -29.57
C PRO A 241 -1.53 23.83 -30.02
N PRO A 242 -1.67 24.06 -31.35
CA PRO A 242 -2.91 23.78 -32.06
C PRO A 242 -2.75 23.61 -33.60
N GLU A 243 -2.23 22.49 -34.13
CA GLU A 243 -2.26 22.23 -35.59
C GLU A 243 -2.51 20.75 -35.95
N LEU A 244 -3.10 19.98 -35.03
CA LEU A 244 -3.73 18.71 -35.37
C LEU A 244 -5.20 18.99 -35.65
N GLY A 245 -5.53 19.18 -36.92
CA GLY A 245 -6.91 19.18 -37.38
C GLY A 245 -7.62 17.91 -36.91
N GLY A 246 -8.46 18.03 -35.89
CA GLY A 246 -9.27 16.94 -35.34
C GLY A 246 -9.43 16.97 -33.81
N THR A 247 -10.32 17.83 -33.31
CA THR A 247 -10.94 17.80 -31.96
C THR A 247 -10.10 18.20 -30.74
N GLU A 248 -9.41 19.34 -30.77
CA GLU A 248 -9.14 20.07 -29.53
C GLU A 248 -10.47 20.64 -29.00
N GLY A 249 -11.00 20.06 -27.89
CA GLY A 249 -12.25 20.49 -27.23
C GLY A 249 -13.48 19.59 -27.40
N GLY A 250 -13.33 18.34 -27.88
CA GLY A 250 -14.47 17.49 -28.28
C GLY A 250 -15.33 16.90 -27.15
N LEU A 251 -14.95 17.01 -25.88
CA LEU A 251 -15.72 16.48 -24.77
C LEU A 251 -16.68 17.55 -24.23
N ALA A 252 -17.91 17.52 -24.73
CA ALA A 252 -18.95 18.45 -24.30
C ALA A 252 -19.37 18.15 -22.86
N ARG A 253 -19.60 19.20 -22.07
CA ARG A 253 -20.25 19.07 -20.77
C ARG A 253 -21.70 18.59 -20.99
N PRO A 254 -22.17 17.57 -20.26
CA PRO A 254 -23.58 17.19 -20.30
C PRO A 254 -24.49 18.36 -19.89
N THR A 255 -25.64 18.49 -20.55
CA THR A 255 -26.60 19.61 -20.37
C THR A 255 -27.87 19.20 -19.63
N ASP A 256 -28.03 17.92 -19.39
CA ASP A 256 -29.22 17.25 -18.85
C ASP A 256 -29.00 16.70 -17.43
N LEU A 257 -27.99 17.20 -16.73
CA LEU A 257 -27.68 16.78 -15.37
C LEU A 257 -28.75 17.26 -14.38
N LEU A 258 -29.19 16.35 -13.52
CA LEU A 258 -30.04 16.67 -12.38
C LEU A 258 -29.16 17.19 -11.24
N PHE A 259 -29.60 18.26 -10.57
CA PHE A 259 -28.88 18.87 -9.45
C PHE A 259 -27.43 19.27 -9.76
N ASP A 260 -27.20 19.84 -10.95
CA ASP A 260 -25.87 20.32 -11.35
C ASP A 260 -25.35 21.44 -10.42
N ASN A 261 -24.18 21.24 -9.83
CA ASN A 261 -23.49 22.18 -8.96
C ASN A 261 -22.35 22.96 -9.64
N GLY A 262 -22.21 22.86 -10.97
CA GLY A 262 -21.15 23.49 -11.75
C GLY A 262 -19.89 22.62 -11.93
N LEU A 263 -19.68 21.61 -11.10
CA LEU A 263 -18.66 20.56 -11.26
C LEU A 263 -19.26 19.24 -11.72
N GLY A 264 -20.53 18.98 -11.41
CA GLY A 264 -21.21 17.75 -11.75
C GLY A 264 -22.63 17.68 -11.20
N GLY A 265 -23.33 16.60 -11.53
CA GLY A 265 -24.69 16.31 -11.11
C GLY A 265 -25.06 14.86 -11.43
N PHE A 266 -26.27 14.45 -11.08
CA PHE A 266 -26.75 13.11 -11.42
C PHE A 266 -27.11 13.02 -12.90
N SER A 267 -26.90 11.86 -13.51
CA SER A 267 -27.40 11.55 -14.85
C SER A 267 -28.93 11.70 -14.91
N ALA A 268 -29.48 11.88 -16.11
CA ALA A 268 -30.93 12.06 -16.30
C ALA A 268 -31.77 10.89 -15.76
N ASP A 269 -31.21 9.69 -15.71
CA ASP A 269 -31.81 8.48 -15.12
C ASP A 269 -31.45 8.27 -13.64
N GLY A 270 -30.62 9.13 -13.05
CA GLY A 270 -30.18 9.07 -11.66
C GLY A 270 -29.19 7.95 -11.32
N ARG A 271 -28.72 7.18 -12.32
CA ARG A 271 -27.89 5.97 -12.12
C ARG A 271 -26.42 6.27 -11.90
N GLU A 272 -25.94 7.42 -12.37
CA GLU A 272 -24.55 7.85 -12.26
C GLU A 272 -24.46 9.25 -11.67
N TYR A 273 -23.36 9.52 -10.97
CA TYR A 273 -22.95 10.87 -10.63
C TYR A 273 -21.86 11.28 -11.60
N VAL A 274 -22.14 12.32 -12.38
CA VAL A 274 -21.33 12.76 -13.52
C VAL A 274 -20.56 14.00 -13.15
N ILE A 275 -19.23 13.94 -13.28
CA ILE A 275 -18.29 15.01 -12.93
C ILE A 275 -17.63 15.51 -14.22
N TYR A 276 -17.66 16.81 -14.45
CA TYR A 276 -16.99 17.46 -15.57
C TYR A 276 -15.96 18.45 -15.04
N LEU A 277 -14.68 18.15 -15.28
CA LEU A 277 -13.56 18.99 -14.90
C LEU A 277 -13.01 19.72 -16.12
N LYS A 278 -12.96 21.04 -16.06
CA LYS A 278 -12.24 21.86 -17.05
C LYS A 278 -10.72 21.68 -16.90
N PRO A 279 -9.91 22.09 -17.89
CA PRO A 279 -8.45 22.08 -17.77
C PRO A 279 -7.98 22.75 -16.48
N GLY A 280 -7.17 22.04 -15.68
CA GLY A 280 -6.63 22.55 -14.42
C GLY A 280 -7.64 22.71 -13.28
N GLN A 281 -8.89 22.29 -13.46
CA GLN A 281 -9.91 22.32 -12.41
C GLN A 281 -9.86 21.05 -11.57
N SER A 282 -10.01 21.19 -10.25
CA SER A 282 -10.21 20.10 -9.31
C SER A 282 -11.52 20.27 -8.56
N THR A 283 -12.04 19.19 -7.97
CA THR A 283 -13.11 19.28 -6.98
C THR A 283 -12.58 19.91 -5.67
N PRO A 284 -13.47 20.35 -4.76
CA PRO A 284 -13.07 20.92 -3.47
C PRO A 284 -12.40 19.90 -2.53
N ALA A 285 -12.72 18.62 -2.71
CA ALA A 285 -12.14 17.47 -2.04
C ALA A 285 -12.29 16.27 -2.99
N PRO A 286 -11.47 15.21 -2.87
CA PRO A 286 -11.60 14.04 -3.74
C PRO A 286 -13.00 13.44 -3.62
N TRP A 287 -13.71 13.39 -4.75
CA TRP A 287 -15.01 12.76 -4.90
C TRP A 287 -14.76 11.33 -5.32
N ILE A 288 -15.06 10.39 -4.42
CA ILE A 288 -14.68 9.00 -4.56
C ILE A 288 -15.87 8.11 -4.92
N ASN A 289 -15.54 6.94 -5.47
CA ASN A 289 -16.41 5.78 -5.50
C ASN A 289 -15.70 4.62 -4.80
N VAL A 290 -16.40 3.97 -3.86
CA VAL A 290 -15.94 2.73 -3.22
C VAL A 290 -16.65 1.58 -3.93
N ILE A 291 -15.89 0.74 -4.61
CA ILE A 291 -16.39 -0.36 -5.42
C ILE A 291 -15.92 -1.66 -4.76
N ALA A 292 -16.86 -2.39 -4.17
CA ALA A 292 -16.56 -3.60 -3.42
C ALA A 292 -17.52 -4.74 -3.72
N ASN A 293 -17.07 -5.94 -3.44
CA ASN A 293 -17.83 -7.16 -3.24
C ASN A 293 -17.46 -7.73 -1.84
N PRO A 294 -18.06 -8.84 -1.38
CA PRO A 294 -17.82 -9.35 -0.03
C PRO A 294 -16.36 -9.62 0.35
N HIS A 295 -15.49 -9.90 -0.63
CA HIS A 295 -14.11 -10.33 -0.41
C HIS A 295 -13.06 -9.46 -1.09
N PHE A 296 -13.44 -8.35 -1.73
CA PHE A 296 -12.51 -7.53 -2.50
C PHE A 296 -13.09 -6.15 -2.76
N GLY A 297 -12.23 -5.16 -2.94
CA GLY A 297 -12.67 -3.87 -3.43
C GLY A 297 -11.53 -2.93 -3.75
N PHE A 298 -11.92 -1.80 -4.29
CA PHE A 298 -11.04 -0.67 -4.48
C PHE A 298 -11.82 0.63 -4.33
N LEU A 299 -11.08 1.70 -4.06
CA LEU A 299 -11.58 3.06 -4.09
C LEU A 299 -10.96 3.75 -5.31
N VAL A 300 -11.74 4.62 -5.96
CA VAL A 300 -11.22 5.52 -6.99
C VAL A 300 -11.81 6.92 -6.86
N SER A 301 -10.97 7.96 -6.95
CA SER A 301 -11.39 9.37 -7.00
C SER A 301 -11.67 9.85 -8.42
N GLU A 302 -12.26 11.03 -8.56
CA GLU A 302 -12.43 11.71 -9.85
C GLU A 302 -11.09 12.07 -10.52
N ALA A 303 -10.01 12.13 -9.73
CA ALA A 303 -8.67 12.35 -10.24
C ALA A 303 -7.99 11.06 -10.70
N GLY A 304 -8.57 9.88 -10.42
CA GLY A 304 -8.02 8.57 -10.73
C GLY A 304 -7.08 8.00 -9.66
N SER A 305 -6.96 8.68 -8.51
CA SER A 305 -6.30 8.12 -7.33
C SER A 305 -7.10 6.93 -6.83
N GLY A 306 -6.40 5.87 -6.45
CA GLY A 306 -7.07 4.68 -5.95
C GLY A 306 -6.14 3.77 -5.16
N TYR A 307 -6.79 2.91 -4.38
CA TYR A 307 -6.14 1.81 -3.69
C TYR A 307 -7.07 0.58 -3.71
N THR A 308 -6.48 -0.60 -3.68
CA THR A 308 -7.15 -1.90 -3.86
C THR A 308 -6.81 -2.82 -2.67
N TRP A 309 -7.77 -3.63 -2.24
CA TRP A 309 -7.61 -4.60 -1.16
C TRP A 309 -8.32 -5.91 -1.46
N ALA A 310 -7.91 -6.96 -0.76
CA ALA A 310 -8.56 -8.27 -0.79
C ALA A 310 -8.84 -8.72 0.64
N GLU A 311 -10.04 -9.24 0.89
CA GLU A 311 -10.62 -9.68 2.16
C GLU A 311 -10.79 -8.58 3.22
N ASN A 312 -9.76 -7.76 3.45
CA ASN A 312 -9.70 -6.76 4.50
C ASN A 312 -8.99 -5.49 4.02
N SER A 313 -9.71 -4.35 4.04
CA SER A 313 -9.23 -3.06 3.55
C SER A 313 -8.22 -2.36 4.47
N GLY A 314 -8.10 -2.78 5.73
CA GLY A 314 -7.08 -2.31 6.67
C GLY A 314 -5.86 -3.21 6.75
N GLU A 315 -6.08 -4.53 6.86
CA GLU A 315 -5.03 -5.51 7.17
C GLU A 315 -4.40 -6.18 5.95
N ASN A 316 -5.07 -6.17 4.79
CA ASN A 316 -4.59 -6.82 3.56
C ASN A 316 -4.82 -5.94 2.32
N ARG A 317 -4.16 -4.78 2.33
CA ARG A 317 -4.12 -3.88 1.18
C ARG A 317 -3.20 -4.44 0.11
N LEU A 318 -3.64 -4.43 -1.14
CA LEU A 318 -2.77 -4.75 -2.27
C LEU A 318 -1.91 -3.54 -2.64
N THR A 319 -2.51 -2.35 -2.62
CA THR A 319 -1.86 -1.07 -2.97
C THR A 319 -2.06 -0.02 -1.87
N PRO A 320 -1.22 1.04 -1.81
CA PRO A 320 -1.21 1.98 -0.69
C PRO A 320 -2.50 2.79 -0.57
N TRP A 321 -3.03 2.87 0.66
CA TRP A 321 -4.04 3.85 1.03
C TRP A 321 -3.37 5.05 1.69
N HIS A 322 -3.65 6.25 1.19
CA HIS A 322 -3.12 7.49 1.73
C HIS A 322 -4.22 8.29 2.42
N ASN A 323 -4.07 8.53 3.72
CA ASN A 323 -4.94 9.42 4.49
C ASN A 323 -4.37 10.85 4.51
N ASP A 324 -4.05 11.39 3.34
CA ASP A 324 -3.47 12.73 3.21
C ASP A 324 -4.59 13.76 2.93
N PRO A 325 -4.85 14.71 3.83
CA PRO A 325 -5.87 15.74 3.62
C PRO A 325 -5.46 16.80 2.60
N VAL A 326 -4.22 16.79 2.10
CA VAL A 326 -3.68 17.80 1.17
C VAL A 326 -3.58 17.28 -0.25
N THR A 327 -3.18 16.02 -0.44
CA THR A 327 -2.95 15.45 -1.77
C THR A 327 -3.65 14.12 -1.98
N ASP A 328 -4.22 13.95 -3.17
CA ASP A 328 -4.83 12.70 -3.61
C ASP A 328 -3.81 11.84 -4.38
N THR A 329 -2.80 11.35 -3.68
CA THR A 329 -1.68 10.63 -4.31
C THR A 329 -2.09 9.21 -4.72
N PRO A 330 -1.96 8.84 -6.01
CA PRO A 330 -2.33 7.49 -6.47
C PRO A 330 -1.32 6.42 -6.00
N GLY A 331 -1.82 5.26 -5.54
CA GLY A 331 -1.01 4.03 -5.37
C GLY A 331 -0.94 3.16 -6.64
N GLU A 332 -1.76 3.50 -7.64
CA GLU A 332 -1.92 2.80 -8.91
C GLU A 332 -2.00 3.82 -10.04
N ALA A 333 -1.45 3.50 -11.22
CA ALA A 333 -1.52 4.40 -12.36
C ALA A 333 -1.51 3.65 -13.69
N LEU A 334 -2.29 4.16 -14.65
CA LEU A 334 -2.25 3.74 -16.05
C LEU A 334 -1.57 4.85 -16.86
N TYR A 335 -0.53 4.48 -17.59
CA TYR A 335 0.22 5.38 -18.46
C TYR A 335 0.08 4.94 -19.92
N LEU A 336 0.01 5.91 -20.81
CA LEU A 336 0.14 5.74 -22.24
C LEU A 336 1.43 6.46 -22.66
N ARG A 337 2.19 5.84 -23.56
CA ARG A 337 3.33 6.47 -24.23
C ARG A 337 3.22 6.31 -25.73
N ASP A 338 3.40 7.38 -26.47
CA ASP A 338 3.55 7.33 -27.93
C ASP A 338 5.00 6.93 -28.28
N GLU A 339 5.16 5.80 -28.97
CA GLU A 339 6.47 5.22 -29.32
C GLU A 339 7.17 5.89 -30.50
N GLU A 340 6.61 6.96 -31.07
CA GLU A 340 7.26 7.76 -32.11
C GLU A 340 7.75 9.12 -31.59
N ILE A 341 7.00 9.74 -30.66
CA ILE A 341 7.30 11.05 -30.06
C ILE A 341 7.78 11.01 -28.60
N GLY A 342 7.58 9.89 -27.90
CA GLY A 342 7.99 9.69 -26.51
C GLY A 342 7.15 10.40 -25.44
N HIS A 343 6.02 11.02 -25.82
CA HIS A 343 5.13 11.68 -24.87
C HIS A 343 4.44 10.66 -23.95
N VAL A 344 4.35 10.96 -22.66
CA VAL A 344 3.74 10.12 -21.63
C VAL A 344 2.58 10.86 -20.98
N TRP A 345 1.42 10.21 -20.85
CA TRP A 345 0.25 10.75 -20.18
C TRP A 345 -0.60 9.66 -19.51
N SER A 346 -1.57 10.08 -18.69
CA SER A 346 -2.55 9.20 -18.03
C SER A 346 -3.95 9.45 -18.60
N PRO A 347 -4.82 8.42 -18.64
CA PRO A 347 -6.21 8.56 -19.05
C PRO A 347 -7.10 9.18 -17.97
N THR A 348 -6.54 9.44 -16.80
CA THR A 348 -7.11 10.09 -15.62
C THR A 348 -6.38 11.42 -15.34
N PRO A 349 -6.99 12.37 -14.59
CA PRO A 349 -6.33 13.64 -14.26
C PRO A 349 -4.98 13.49 -13.53
N LEU A 350 -4.85 12.51 -12.65
CA LEU A 350 -3.61 12.13 -11.99
C LEU A 350 -3.15 10.73 -12.45
N PRO A 351 -1.84 10.43 -12.38
CA PRO A 351 -0.76 11.35 -12.00
C PRO A 351 -0.25 12.24 -13.15
N ALA A 352 -0.41 11.81 -14.41
CA ALA A 352 0.12 12.49 -15.59
C ALA A 352 -0.98 12.93 -16.57
N GLY A 353 -2.03 13.60 -16.07
CA GLY A 353 -3.13 14.07 -16.91
C GLY A 353 -2.73 15.16 -17.91
N ALA A 354 -3.61 15.40 -18.87
CA ALA A 354 -3.47 16.42 -19.91
C ALA A 354 -4.26 17.70 -19.54
N PRO A 355 -3.87 18.89 -20.03
CA PRO A 355 -4.60 20.14 -19.78
C PRO A 355 -5.86 20.25 -20.67
N VAL A 356 -6.72 19.24 -20.64
CA VAL A 356 -7.99 19.14 -21.38
C VAL A 356 -9.14 18.79 -20.43
N PRO A 357 -10.41 18.94 -20.83
CA PRO A 357 -11.52 18.50 -20.01
C PRO A 357 -11.54 16.99 -19.76
N TYR A 358 -11.98 16.59 -18.57
CA TYR A 358 -12.26 15.20 -18.19
C TYR A 358 -13.73 15.06 -17.82
N LEU A 359 -14.33 13.95 -18.23
CA LEU A 359 -15.68 13.55 -17.85
C LEU A 359 -15.60 12.23 -17.10
N ILE A 360 -16.04 12.25 -15.84
CA ILE A 360 -15.99 11.11 -14.94
C ILE A 360 -17.41 10.71 -14.58
N ARG A 361 -17.66 9.40 -14.49
CA ARG A 361 -18.93 8.82 -14.03
C ARG A 361 -18.62 7.88 -12.89
N HIS A 362 -19.21 8.14 -11.73
CA HIS A 362 -19.29 7.14 -10.68
C HIS A 362 -20.66 6.48 -10.79
N GLY A 363 -20.68 5.16 -10.96
CA GLY A 363 -21.89 4.34 -10.95
C GLY A 363 -21.80 3.27 -9.87
N ALA A 364 -22.87 2.51 -9.67
CA ALA A 364 -22.87 1.41 -8.73
C ALA A 364 -21.96 0.28 -9.23
N GLY A 365 -20.85 0.03 -8.53
CA GLY A 365 -19.90 -1.02 -8.86
C GLY A 365 -18.86 -0.68 -9.93
N TYR A 366 -18.86 0.55 -10.47
CA TYR A 366 -17.91 0.95 -11.50
C TYR A 366 -17.63 2.46 -11.54
N SER A 367 -16.55 2.84 -12.20
CA SER A 367 -16.30 4.23 -12.61
C SER A 367 -15.78 4.30 -14.04
N VAL A 368 -16.13 5.38 -14.75
CA VAL A 368 -15.69 5.64 -16.12
C VAL A 368 -15.01 6.99 -16.21
N PHE A 369 -13.89 7.07 -16.92
CA PHE A 369 -13.18 8.30 -17.27
C PHE A 369 -13.13 8.45 -18.78
N GLU A 370 -13.53 9.61 -19.28
CA GLU A 370 -13.48 9.96 -20.69
C GLU A 370 -12.70 11.26 -20.86
N HIS A 371 -11.78 11.29 -21.82
CA HIS A 371 -11.09 12.51 -22.22
C HIS A 371 -10.46 12.35 -23.62
N HIS A 372 -10.29 13.45 -24.32
CA HIS A 372 -9.66 13.49 -25.64
C HIS A 372 -8.36 14.29 -25.57
N SER A 373 -7.23 13.65 -25.89
CA SER A 373 -5.91 14.29 -25.85
C SER A 373 -4.93 13.55 -26.75
N HIS A 374 -3.80 14.19 -27.11
CA HIS A 374 -2.70 13.54 -27.86
C HIS A 374 -3.12 12.90 -29.21
N GLY A 375 -4.25 13.33 -29.79
CA GLY A 375 -4.84 12.72 -30.98
C GLY A 375 -5.48 11.34 -30.74
N PHE A 376 -6.00 11.13 -29.53
CA PHE A 376 -6.75 9.94 -29.16
C PHE A 376 -8.01 10.28 -28.37
N LYS A 377 -9.05 9.47 -28.55
CA LYS A 377 -10.18 9.41 -27.61
C LYS A 377 -9.96 8.26 -26.64
N HIS A 378 -10.09 8.54 -25.35
CA HIS A 378 -9.90 7.57 -24.28
C HIS A 378 -11.20 7.35 -23.54
N ARG A 379 -11.51 6.09 -23.26
CA ARG A 379 -12.52 5.70 -22.29
C ARG A 379 -11.95 4.60 -21.39
N LEU A 380 -11.73 4.94 -20.13
CA LEU A 380 -11.27 4.01 -19.10
C LEU A 380 -12.45 3.61 -18.22
N ARG A 381 -12.73 2.31 -18.13
CA ARG A 381 -13.75 1.72 -17.25
C ARG A 381 -13.06 0.89 -16.16
N LEU A 382 -13.41 1.16 -14.91
CA LEU A 382 -12.92 0.44 -13.73
C LEU A 382 -14.09 -0.25 -13.04
N PHE A 383 -13.99 -1.54 -12.75
CA PHE A 383 -15.00 -2.27 -11.99
C PHE A 383 -14.38 -3.47 -11.26
N ALA A 384 -15.07 -3.96 -10.21
CA ALA A 384 -14.71 -5.19 -9.54
C ALA A 384 -15.60 -6.32 -10.07
N VAL A 385 -15.02 -7.49 -10.31
CA VAL A 385 -15.80 -8.68 -10.66
C VAL A 385 -16.73 -9.03 -9.49
N PRO A 386 -18.04 -9.30 -9.71
CA PRO A 386 -18.99 -9.49 -8.61
C PRO A 386 -18.61 -10.58 -7.61
N ASN A 387 -18.13 -11.72 -8.11
CA ASN A 387 -17.90 -12.93 -7.32
C ASN A 387 -16.43 -13.37 -7.31
N ALA A 388 -15.49 -12.45 -7.57
CA ALA A 388 -14.07 -12.76 -7.55
C ALA A 388 -13.23 -11.57 -7.08
N PRO A 389 -12.08 -11.81 -6.44
CA PRO A 389 -11.17 -10.76 -5.99
C PRO A 389 -10.32 -10.18 -7.14
N VAL A 390 -11.00 -9.61 -8.14
CA VAL A 390 -10.40 -9.11 -9.38
C VAL A 390 -10.97 -7.75 -9.72
N LYS A 391 -10.08 -6.76 -9.82
CA LYS A 391 -10.32 -5.45 -10.42
C LYS A 391 -9.99 -5.52 -11.90
N VAL A 392 -10.90 -5.01 -12.72
CA VAL A 392 -10.69 -4.85 -14.16
C VAL A 392 -10.44 -3.38 -14.48
N ILE A 393 -9.34 -3.10 -15.18
CA ILE A 393 -8.95 -1.79 -15.67
C ILE A 393 -9.05 -1.82 -17.20
N HIS A 394 -10.21 -1.45 -17.75
CA HIS A 394 -10.54 -1.60 -19.16
C HIS A 394 -10.38 -0.28 -19.93
N LEU A 395 -9.38 -0.20 -20.82
CA LEU A 395 -9.09 0.96 -21.64
C LEU A 395 -9.55 0.73 -23.09
N ARG A 396 -10.43 1.61 -23.56
CA ARG A 396 -10.74 1.80 -24.97
C ARG A 396 -10.00 3.03 -25.50
N LEU A 397 -9.27 2.85 -26.60
CA LEU A 397 -8.46 3.87 -27.25
C LEU A 397 -8.80 3.96 -28.73
N GLU A 398 -9.17 5.15 -29.22
CA GLU A 398 -9.42 5.44 -30.63
C GLU A 398 -8.33 6.37 -31.17
N ASN A 399 -7.69 5.99 -32.27
CA ASN A 399 -6.69 6.80 -32.95
C ASN A 399 -7.37 7.85 -33.85
N THR A 400 -7.28 9.13 -33.49
CA THR A 400 -7.85 10.23 -34.29
C THR A 400 -6.83 10.87 -35.24
N TRP A 401 -5.60 10.34 -35.30
CA TRP A 401 -4.64 10.74 -36.32
C TRP A 401 -5.03 10.18 -37.68
N ASN A 402 -4.57 10.85 -38.74
CA ASN A 402 -4.65 10.36 -40.12
C ASN A 402 -3.54 9.36 -40.49
N ARG A 403 -2.82 8.83 -39.49
CA ARG A 403 -1.71 7.88 -39.66
C ARG A 403 -1.69 6.84 -38.54
N ASN A 404 -0.93 5.77 -38.77
CA ASN A 404 -0.72 4.72 -37.78
C ASN A 404 -0.06 5.29 -36.51
N ARG A 405 -0.38 4.69 -35.37
CA ARG A 405 0.19 5.03 -34.07
C ARG A 405 0.55 3.78 -33.29
N HIS A 406 1.72 3.80 -32.66
CA HIS A 406 2.18 2.74 -31.77
C HIS A 406 2.21 3.29 -30.36
N ILE A 407 1.31 2.79 -29.53
CA ILE A 407 1.16 3.22 -28.15
C ILE A 407 1.55 2.07 -27.24
N THR A 408 2.38 2.38 -26.27
CA THR A 408 2.63 1.50 -25.15
C THR A 408 1.71 1.88 -24.00
N VAL A 409 0.99 0.89 -23.47
CA VAL A 409 0.13 1.07 -22.29
C VAL A 409 0.78 0.36 -21.11
N THR A 410 1.03 1.08 -20.02
CA THR A 410 1.71 0.56 -18.83
C THR A 410 0.82 0.73 -17.61
N PHE A 411 0.48 -0.38 -16.95
CA PHE A 411 -0.14 -0.32 -15.64
C PHE A 411 0.92 -0.48 -14.55
N TYR A 412 0.87 0.40 -13.55
CA TYR A 412 1.75 0.44 -12.40
C TYR A 412 0.92 0.29 -11.13
N ALA A 413 1.35 -0.61 -10.24
CA ALA A 413 0.82 -0.78 -8.90
C ALA A 413 1.97 -0.85 -7.89
N GLU A 414 1.91 -0.03 -6.85
CA GLU A 414 2.82 -0.13 -5.71
C GLU A 414 2.35 -1.26 -4.78
N TRP A 415 3.20 -2.24 -4.45
CA TRP A 415 2.77 -3.36 -3.60
C TRP A 415 2.82 -3.01 -2.11
N VAL A 416 1.75 -3.39 -1.39
CA VAL A 416 1.70 -3.38 0.08
C VAL A 416 1.65 -4.81 0.63
N LEU A 417 0.63 -5.59 0.27
CA LEU A 417 0.40 -6.97 0.77
C LEU A 417 0.40 -7.05 2.31
N GLY A 418 -0.40 -6.19 2.93
CA GLY A 418 -0.54 -6.06 4.38
C GLY A 418 -1.13 -4.70 4.78
N THR A 419 -0.72 -4.16 5.93
CA THR A 419 -1.24 -2.89 6.46
C THR A 419 -0.63 -1.67 5.79
N THR A 420 0.70 -1.57 5.75
CA THR A 420 1.42 -0.42 5.22
C THR A 420 2.72 -0.82 4.54
N ARG A 421 3.07 -0.14 3.45
CA ARG A 421 4.29 -0.43 2.68
C ARG A 421 5.55 -0.38 3.55
N ASP A 422 5.66 0.58 4.46
CA ASP A 422 6.88 0.77 5.25
C ASP A 422 7.26 -0.47 6.08
N THR A 423 6.24 -1.19 6.54
CA THR A 423 6.38 -2.43 7.31
C THR A 423 6.56 -3.67 6.41
N THR A 424 5.89 -3.71 5.26
CA THR A 424 5.80 -4.92 4.42
C THR A 424 6.80 -4.99 3.27
N GLN A 425 7.28 -3.86 2.73
CA GLN A 425 8.04 -3.77 1.48
C GLN A 425 9.24 -4.74 1.40
N GLN A 426 9.88 -5.02 2.54
CA GLN A 426 11.06 -5.86 2.57
C GLN A 426 10.75 -7.36 2.44
N TYR A 427 9.50 -7.75 2.65
CA TYR A 427 9.04 -9.14 2.69
C TYR A 427 8.23 -9.53 1.45
N VAL A 428 7.96 -8.58 0.55
CA VAL A 428 7.25 -8.86 -0.70
C VAL A 428 8.19 -9.55 -1.67
N THR A 429 7.81 -10.76 -2.08
CA THR A 429 8.53 -11.59 -3.05
C THR A 429 7.77 -11.56 -4.37
N PRO A 430 8.35 -10.96 -5.44
CA PRO A 430 7.76 -11.00 -6.76
C PRO A 430 8.10 -12.30 -7.50
N GLU A 431 7.22 -12.71 -8.40
CA GLU A 431 7.39 -13.83 -9.34
C GLU A 431 6.77 -13.41 -10.70
N PHE A 432 7.28 -13.94 -11.80
CA PHE A 432 6.61 -13.85 -13.10
C PHE A 432 6.31 -15.27 -13.60
N ASP A 433 5.03 -15.58 -13.76
CA ASP A 433 4.59 -16.86 -14.29
C ASP A 433 4.46 -16.78 -15.80
N ALA A 434 5.41 -17.38 -16.52
CA ALA A 434 5.45 -17.34 -17.98
C ALA A 434 4.28 -18.08 -18.65
N GLY A 435 3.65 -19.04 -17.97
CA GLY A 435 2.52 -19.81 -18.52
C GLY A 435 1.23 -19.02 -18.60
N SER A 436 1.01 -18.13 -17.63
CA SER A 436 -0.15 -17.23 -17.55
C SER A 436 0.17 -15.77 -17.90
N LEU A 437 1.44 -15.45 -18.16
CA LEU A 437 1.93 -14.10 -18.47
C LEU A 437 1.54 -13.07 -17.38
N ALA A 438 1.63 -13.48 -16.11
CA ALA A 438 1.24 -12.65 -14.98
C ALA A 438 2.40 -12.38 -14.03
N LEU A 439 2.45 -11.13 -13.52
CA LEU A 439 3.26 -10.78 -12.38
C LEU A 439 2.53 -11.19 -11.11
N LEU A 440 3.18 -12.00 -10.29
CA LEU A 440 2.68 -12.44 -8.99
C LEU A 440 3.50 -11.79 -7.88
N ALA A 441 2.89 -11.62 -6.72
CA ALA A 441 3.59 -11.17 -5.51
C ALA A 441 2.96 -11.79 -4.26
N ARG A 442 3.80 -12.17 -3.30
CA ARG A 442 3.36 -12.70 -1.99
C ARG A 442 4.16 -12.10 -0.85
N ASN A 443 3.60 -12.13 0.36
CA ASN A 443 4.27 -11.69 1.59
C ASN A 443 4.17 -12.80 2.66
N PRO A 444 5.05 -13.80 2.63
CA PRO A 444 5.02 -14.92 3.58
C PRO A 444 5.29 -14.50 5.03
N TYR A 445 5.80 -13.27 5.25
CA TYR A 445 6.04 -12.74 6.59
C TYR A 445 4.73 -12.33 7.30
N ASN A 446 3.65 -12.07 6.53
CA ASN A 446 2.33 -11.78 7.06
C ASN A 446 1.72 -13.03 7.72
N GLU A 447 1.25 -12.91 8.96
CA GLU A 447 0.74 -14.02 9.75
C GLU A 447 -0.59 -14.58 9.24
N GLU A 448 -1.50 -13.73 8.77
CA GLU A 448 -2.86 -14.14 8.37
C GLU A 448 -3.00 -14.34 6.87
N PHE A 449 -2.27 -13.54 6.08
CA PHE A 449 -2.38 -13.48 4.62
C PHE A 449 -1.15 -14.04 3.90
N GLY A 450 -0.24 -14.72 4.62
CA GLY A 450 1.04 -15.19 4.09
C GLY A 450 0.94 -16.14 2.88
N GLU A 451 -0.14 -16.92 2.81
CA GLU A 451 -0.41 -17.84 1.69
C GLU A 451 -1.01 -17.13 0.46
N ARG A 452 -1.55 -15.91 0.62
CA ARG A 452 -2.22 -15.18 -0.45
C ARG A 452 -1.23 -14.73 -1.52
N VAL A 453 -1.65 -14.82 -2.78
CA VAL A 453 -0.82 -14.42 -3.92
C VAL A 453 -1.54 -13.36 -4.73
N ALA A 454 -1.03 -12.13 -4.68
CA ALA A 454 -1.52 -11.03 -5.50
C ALA A 454 -1.01 -11.16 -6.94
N PHE A 455 -1.73 -10.57 -7.89
CA PHE A 455 -1.33 -10.60 -9.30
C PHE A 455 -1.65 -9.31 -10.05
N LEU A 456 -0.82 -9.03 -11.06
CA LEU A 456 -1.09 -8.12 -12.17
C LEU A 456 -0.95 -8.88 -13.49
N ALA A 457 -1.99 -8.87 -14.31
CA ALA A 457 -2.00 -9.46 -15.64
C ALA A 457 -2.61 -8.49 -16.67
N ALA A 458 -2.43 -8.78 -17.95
CA ALA A 458 -2.99 -8.01 -19.05
C ALA A 458 -3.75 -8.90 -20.05
N SER A 459 -4.59 -8.27 -20.88
CA SER A 459 -5.33 -8.91 -21.98
C SER A 459 -4.45 -9.29 -23.18
N LYS A 460 -3.19 -8.87 -23.16
CA LYS A 460 -2.20 -9.06 -24.23
C LYS A 460 -0.88 -9.51 -23.64
N GLU A 461 -0.04 -10.10 -24.49
CA GLU A 461 1.33 -10.45 -24.12
C GLU A 461 2.10 -9.20 -23.63
N PRO A 462 2.77 -9.28 -22.48
CA PRO A 462 3.61 -8.20 -21.99
C PRO A 462 4.76 -7.89 -22.94
N HIS A 463 4.91 -6.61 -23.28
CA HIS A 463 6.11 -6.09 -23.92
C HIS A 463 7.29 -5.97 -22.95
N GLY A 464 7.01 -5.55 -21.71
CA GLY A 464 8.00 -5.32 -20.69
C GLY A 464 7.38 -5.37 -19.31
N LEU A 465 8.21 -5.66 -18.31
CA LEU A 465 7.78 -5.68 -16.92
C LEU A 465 8.87 -5.13 -15.99
N THR A 466 8.47 -4.71 -14.81
CA THR A 466 9.39 -4.45 -13.70
C THR A 466 8.72 -4.79 -12.39
N THR A 467 9.52 -5.29 -11.45
CA THR A 467 9.10 -5.49 -10.05
C THR A 467 9.87 -4.55 -9.11
N ASP A 468 10.55 -3.55 -9.66
CA ASP A 468 11.37 -2.57 -8.93
C ASP A 468 10.84 -1.15 -9.14
N ARG A 469 10.21 -0.62 -8.10
CA ARG A 469 9.71 0.75 -8.04
C ARG A 469 10.83 1.78 -8.17
N THR A 470 12.03 1.49 -7.69
CA THR A 470 13.18 2.38 -7.87
C THR A 470 13.60 2.43 -9.35
N GLU A 471 13.47 1.33 -10.08
CA GLU A 471 13.63 1.32 -11.53
C GLU A 471 12.56 2.19 -12.20
N PHE A 472 11.29 1.96 -11.85
CA PHE A 472 10.12 2.57 -12.48
C PHE A 472 10.04 4.09 -12.26
N LEU A 473 10.03 4.52 -11.00
CA LEU A 473 9.93 5.94 -10.64
C LEU A 473 11.29 6.64 -10.74
N GLY A 474 12.38 5.95 -10.44
CA GLY A 474 13.69 6.54 -10.24
C GLY A 474 13.91 7.00 -8.79
N ARG A 475 15.18 7.10 -8.38
CA ARG A 475 15.56 7.61 -7.05
C ARG A 475 15.08 9.06 -6.88
N GLY A 476 14.18 9.30 -5.94
CA GLY A 476 13.55 10.62 -5.74
C GLY A 476 12.60 11.02 -6.88
N GLY A 477 12.18 10.05 -7.71
CA GLY A 477 11.27 10.28 -8.82
C GLY A 477 9.82 10.43 -8.37
N SER A 478 8.93 10.61 -9.35
CA SER A 478 7.52 10.92 -9.13
C SER A 478 6.63 10.13 -10.07
N LEU A 479 5.42 9.80 -9.62
CA LEU A 479 4.37 9.23 -10.46
C LEU A 479 3.97 10.16 -11.62
N ARG A 480 4.21 11.48 -11.51
CA ARG A 480 3.93 12.42 -12.62
C ARG A 480 4.87 12.20 -13.81
N HIS A 481 6.12 11.83 -13.54
CA HIS A 481 7.15 11.60 -14.56
C HIS A 481 8.03 10.39 -14.18
N PRO A 482 7.51 9.15 -14.38
CA PRO A 482 8.25 7.95 -14.03
C PRO A 482 9.52 7.80 -14.89
N ALA A 483 10.69 7.71 -14.27
CA ALA A 483 11.98 7.66 -14.97
C ALA A 483 12.17 6.45 -15.90
N ALA A 484 11.37 5.39 -15.77
CA ALA A 484 11.41 4.26 -16.70
C ALA A 484 10.68 4.54 -18.02
N LEU A 485 9.67 5.41 -18.04
CA LEU A 485 8.93 5.72 -19.26
C LEU A 485 9.71 6.63 -20.22
N ASP A 486 10.80 7.24 -19.75
CA ASP A 486 11.80 7.94 -20.58
C ASP A 486 12.84 6.99 -21.22
N ARG A 487 12.75 5.68 -20.99
CA ARG A 487 13.71 4.67 -21.47
C ARG A 487 13.12 3.82 -22.58
N VAL A 488 13.95 3.08 -23.30
CA VAL A 488 13.49 2.20 -24.40
C VAL A 488 12.48 1.11 -23.95
N GLY A 489 12.38 0.81 -22.66
CA GLY A 489 11.44 -0.15 -22.10
C GLY A 489 11.67 -0.37 -20.61
N LEU A 490 11.17 -1.49 -20.09
CA LEU A 490 11.40 -1.97 -18.72
C LEU A 490 12.45 -3.08 -18.69
N SER A 491 13.24 -3.18 -17.61
CA SER A 491 14.35 -4.12 -17.51
C SER A 491 13.97 -5.60 -17.55
N SER A 492 12.69 -5.91 -17.27
CA SER A 492 12.18 -7.27 -17.11
C SER A 492 12.86 -8.07 -16.01
N ALA A 493 13.51 -7.40 -15.05
CA ALA A 493 14.08 -8.03 -13.88
C ALA A 493 12.99 -8.33 -12.84
N VAL A 494 12.91 -9.59 -12.41
CA VAL A 494 12.05 -10.07 -11.33
C VAL A 494 12.96 -10.58 -10.22
N LYS A 495 13.09 -9.83 -9.13
CA LYS A 495 14.02 -10.15 -8.04
C LYS A 495 13.43 -9.76 -6.68
N ALA A 496 13.51 -10.67 -5.71
CA ALA A 496 13.23 -10.37 -4.32
C ALA A 496 14.28 -9.42 -3.73
N GLY A 497 13.86 -8.62 -2.74
CA GLY A 497 14.76 -7.70 -2.01
C GLY A 497 14.95 -6.31 -2.62
N LEU A 498 14.31 -6.03 -3.76
CA LEU A 498 14.20 -4.68 -4.35
C LEU A 498 13.05 -3.88 -3.72
N ASP A 499 12.81 -2.66 -4.21
CA ASP A 499 11.64 -1.86 -3.84
C ASP A 499 10.41 -2.37 -4.62
N PRO A 500 9.45 -3.09 -3.99
CA PRO A 500 8.47 -3.88 -4.73
C PRO A 500 7.40 -3.01 -5.41
N CYS A 501 7.15 -3.30 -6.69
CA CYS A 501 5.94 -2.89 -7.41
C CYS A 501 5.55 -3.96 -8.45
N ALA A 502 4.47 -3.71 -9.18
CA ALA A 502 4.21 -4.36 -10.46
C ALA A 502 4.05 -3.28 -11.53
N GLY A 503 4.99 -3.24 -12.47
CA GLY A 503 4.84 -2.50 -13.72
C GLY A 503 4.69 -3.50 -14.86
N LEU A 504 3.57 -3.45 -15.59
CA LEU A 504 3.32 -4.31 -16.74
C LEU A 504 2.97 -3.47 -17.95
N GLN A 505 3.67 -3.72 -19.04
CA GLN A 505 3.64 -2.89 -20.24
C GLN A 505 3.19 -3.72 -21.45
N ILE A 506 2.27 -3.21 -22.26
CA ILE A 506 1.78 -3.87 -23.49
C ILE A 506 1.81 -2.93 -24.69
N HIS A 507 1.90 -3.50 -25.89
CA HIS A 507 1.85 -2.77 -27.16
C HIS A 507 0.43 -2.69 -27.74
N VAL A 508 0.07 -1.50 -28.24
CA VAL A 508 -1.17 -1.23 -28.95
C VAL A 508 -0.87 -0.48 -30.24
N TRP A 509 -1.11 -1.15 -31.36
CA TRP A 509 -0.92 -0.62 -32.71
C TRP A 509 -2.28 -0.19 -33.23
N LEU A 510 -2.46 1.06 -33.65
CA LEU A 510 -3.73 1.57 -34.17
C LEU A 510 -3.56 2.19 -35.55
N ALA A 511 -4.33 1.75 -36.53
CA ALA A 511 -4.53 2.42 -37.81
C ALA A 511 -5.35 3.73 -37.63
N PRO A 512 -5.39 4.63 -38.63
CA PRO A 512 -6.23 5.83 -38.57
C PRO A 512 -7.69 5.49 -38.33
N GLY A 513 -8.33 6.11 -37.34
CA GLY A 513 -9.72 5.86 -36.96
C GLY A 513 -9.98 4.51 -36.29
N GLU A 514 -8.96 3.65 -36.12
CA GLU A 514 -9.11 2.37 -35.45
C GLU A 514 -9.33 2.57 -33.95
N THR A 515 -10.24 1.77 -33.39
CA THR A 515 -10.46 1.64 -31.95
C THR A 515 -9.94 0.29 -31.48
N LYS A 516 -9.16 0.29 -30.39
CA LYS A 516 -8.77 -0.94 -29.68
C LYS A 516 -9.13 -0.89 -28.21
N GLU A 517 -9.44 -2.06 -27.70
CA GLU A 517 -9.74 -2.31 -26.30
C GLU A 517 -8.66 -3.21 -25.70
N VAL A 518 -8.16 -2.83 -24.53
CA VAL A 518 -7.18 -3.59 -23.74
C VAL A 518 -7.53 -3.47 -22.27
N TYR A 519 -7.22 -4.50 -21.48
CA TYR A 519 -7.45 -4.44 -20.04
C TYR A 519 -6.28 -5.00 -19.23
N PHE A 520 -6.17 -4.48 -18.01
CA PHE A 520 -5.35 -5.05 -16.96
C PHE A 520 -6.25 -5.64 -15.86
N LEU A 521 -5.72 -6.65 -15.19
CA LEU A 521 -6.37 -7.36 -14.09
C LEU A 521 -5.48 -7.23 -12.86
N LEU A 522 -6.02 -6.69 -11.77
CA LEU A 522 -5.34 -6.60 -10.47
C LEU A 522 -6.18 -7.37 -9.44
N GLY A 523 -5.58 -8.31 -8.73
CA GLY A 523 -6.32 -9.15 -7.79
C GLY A 523 -5.44 -9.96 -6.86
N GLN A 524 -6.07 -10.86 -6.10
CA GLN A 524 -5.38 -11.78 -5.20
C GLN A 524 -6.19 -13.07 -5.02
N GLY A 525 -5.55 -14.23 -5.15
CA GLY A 525 -6.16 -15.53 -4.84
C GLY A 525 -5.74 -16.04 -3.46
N ALA A 526 -6.46 -17.07 -2.96
CA ALA A 526 -6.17 -17.70 -1.67
C ALA A 526 -4.76 -18.30 -1.58
N ASP A 527 -4.24 -18.74 -2.73
CA ASP A 527 -2.92 -19.30 -2.94
C ASP A 527 -2.47 -19.10 -4.41
N ARG A 528 -1.26 -19.59 -4.76
CA ARG A 528 -0.72 -19.51 -6.12
C ARG A 528 -1.61 -20.20 -7.16
N GLN A 529 -2.21 -21.34 -6.83
CA GLN A 529 -3.01 -22.13 -7.77
C GLN A 529 -4.32 -21.41 -8.11
N GLU A 530 -5.02 -20.89 -7.10
CA GLU A 530 -6.21 -20.09 -7.32
C GLU A 530 -5.90 -18.81 -8.10
N THR A 531 -4.80 -18.14 -7.77
CA THR A 531 -4.37 -16.94 -8.50
C THR A 531 -4.20 -17.20 -9.99
N LEU A 532 -3.50 -18.27 -10.36
CA LEU A 532 -3.34 -18.64 -11.77
C LEU A 532 -4.68 -19.01 -12.45
N ARG A 533 -5.60 -19.64 -11.71
CA ARG A 533 -6.96 -19.92 -12.20
C ARG A 533 -7.73 -18.63 -12.48
N LEU A 534 -7.68 -17.65 -11.56
CA LEU A 534 -8.32 -16.34 -11.71
C LEU A 534 -7.74 -15.58 -12.91
N VAL A 535 -6.41 -15.53 -13.03
CA VAL A 535 -5.72 -14.91 -14.17
C VAL A 535 -6.21 -15.52 -15.48
N LYS A 536 -6.12 -16.85 -15.61
CA LYS A 536 -6.53 -17.55 -16.83
C LYS A 536 -8.01 -17.33 -17.17
N GLN A 537 -8.87 -17.30 -16.15
CA GLN A 537 -10.30 -17.08 -16.32
C GLN A 537 -10.60 -15.68 -16.86
N TYR A 538 -10.00 -14.62 -16.29
CA TYR A 538 -10.33 -13.25 -16.64
C TYR A 538 -9.42 -12.64 -17.72
N GLN A 539 -8.39 -13.36 -18.17
CA GLN A 539 -7.70 -13.04 -19.42
C GLN A 539 -8.57 -13.29 -20.65
N ASP A 540 -9.62 -14.10 -20.54
CA ASP A 540 -10.62 -14.28 -21.60
C ASP A 540 -11.53 -13.04 -21.71
N PRO A 541 -11.54 -12.31 -22.85
CA PRO A 541 -12.39 -11.13 -23.03
C PRO A 541 -13.88 -11.41 -22.81
N ALA A 542 -14.36 -12.61 -23.17
CA ALA A 542 -15.76 -12.97 -22.98
C ALA A 542 -16.13 -13.06 -21.49
N ARG A 543 -15.18 -13.47 -20.64
CA ARG A 543 -15.37 -13.51 -19.18
C ARG A 543 -15.35 -12.13 -18.56
N VAL A 544 -14.56 -11.21 -19.10
CA VAL A 544 -14.56 -9.80 -18.66
C VAL A 544 -15.86 -9.12 -19.02
N GLU A 545 -16.40 -9.34 -20.22
CA GLU A 545 -17.66 -8.74 -20.63
C GLU A 545 -18.86 -9.35 -19.88
N ALA A 546 -18.89 -10.68 -19.71
CA ALA A 546 -19.91 -11.31 -18.85
C ALA A 546 -19.84 -10.80 -17.40
N ALA A 547 -18.64 -10.53 -16.87
CA ALA A 547 -18.49 -9.93 -15.55
C ALA A 547 -19.00 -8.49 -15.51
N TRP A 548 -18.83 -7.72 -16.60
CA TRP A 548 -19.38 -6.38 -16.72
C TRP A 548 -20.91 -6.38 -16.74
N GLU A 549 -21.53 -7.27 -17.51
CA GLU A 549 -22.99 -7.44 -17.50
C GLU A 549 -23.50 -7.83 -16.10
N ALA A 550 -22.84 -8.80 -15.46
CA ALA A 550 -23.21 -9.25 -14.12
C ALA A 550 -23.08 -8.15 -13.04
N VAL A 551 -22.15 -7.18 -13.17
CA VAL A 551 -22.09 -6.01 -12.26
C VAL A 551 -23.36 -5.18 -12.38
N ASN A 552 -23.80 -4.91 -13.61
CA ASN A 552 -24.98 -4.09 -13.85
C ASN A 552 -26.25 -4.79 -13.37
N GLU A 553 -26.40 -6.09 -13.67
CA GLU A 553 -27.52 -6.90 -13.20
C GLU A 553 -27.59 -6.94 -11.67
N LEU A 554 -26.45 -7.22 -11.00
CA LEU A 554 -26.37 -7.26 -9.54
C LEU A 554 -26.86 -5.95 -8.90
N TRP A 555 -26.34 -4.81 -9.37
CA TRP A 555 -26.71 -3.53 -8.76
C TRP A 555 -28.11 -3.07 -9.16
N ASP A 556 -28.60 -3.43 -10.34
CA ASP A 556 -29.98 -3.13 -10.72
C ASP A 556 -31.00 -3.95 -9.94
N GLU A 557 -30.70 -5.22 -9.65
CA GLU A 557 -31.52 -6.04 -8.77
C GLU A 557 -31.53 -5.46 -7.34
N LEU A 558 -30.36 -5.23 -6.74
CA LEU A 558 -30.23 -4.75 -5.36
C LEU A 558 -30.85 -3.37 -5.14
N LEU A 559 -30.59 -2.43 -6.06
CA LEU A 559 -31.05 -1.04 -5.92
C LEU A 559 -32.46 -0.84 -6.49
N GLY A 560 -32.93 -1.73 -7.37
CA GLY A 560 -34.28 -1.69 -7.94
C GLY A 560 -35.34 -2.36 -7.07
N ALA A 561 -34.95 -3.16 -6.06
CA ALA A 561 -35.86 -3.94 -5.22
C ALA A 561 -36.90 -3.07 -4.47
N VAL A 562 -36.51 -1.88 -4.03
CA VAL A 562 -37.43 -0.90 -3.43
C VAL A 562 -37.18 0.45 -4.09
N THR A 563 -38.24 1.02 -4.67
CA THR A 563 -38.20 2.38 -5.21
C THR A 563 -39.34 3.20 -4.65
N VAL A 564 -39.05 4.48 -4.40
CA VAL A 564 -40.01 5.48 -3.95
C VAL A 564 -40.14 6.56 -4.99
N ARG A 565 -41.33 7.17 -5.02
CA ARG A 565 -41.59 8.39 -5.77
C ARG A 565 -42.25 9.39 -4.84
N THR A 566 -41.59 10.52 -4.63
CA THR A 566 -42.04 11.56 -3.72
C THR A 566 -42.19 12.90 -4.47
N PRO A 567 -42.78 13.93 -3.84
CA PRO A 567 -42.75 15.28 -4.39
C PRO A 567 -41.35 15.92 -4.43
N ASP A 568 -40.33 15.31 -3.80
CA ASP A 568 -38.94 15.78 -3.79
C ASP A 568 -38.02 14.84 -4.59
N PRO A 569 -37.64 15.21 -5.83
CA PRO A 569 -36.77 14.38 -6.65
C PRO A 569 -35.38 14.11 -6.05
N ALA A 570 -34.89 14.94 -5.14
CA ALA A 570 -33.62 14.70 -4.46
C ALA A 570 -33.72 13.51 -3.50
N MET A 571 -34.85 13.39 -2.80
CA MET A 571 -35.16 12.27 -1.93
C MET A 571 -35.27 10.97 -2.72
N ASP A 572 -35.94 11.00 -3.87
CA ASP A 572 -36.07 9.84 -4.77
C ASP A 572 -34.70 9.35 -5.24
N LEU A 573 -33.81 10.26 -5.68
CA LEU A 573 -32.45 9.89 -6.10
C LEU A 573 -31.68 9.18 -4.98
N LEU A 574 -31.65 9.78 -3.79
CA LEU A 574 -30.86 9.26 -2.67
C LEU A 574 -31.39 7.90 -2.18
N LEU A 575 -32.71 7.78 -1.97
CA LEU A 575 -33.30 6.56 -1.44
C LEU A 575 -33.29 5.40 -2.43
N ASN A 576 -33.52 5.67 -3.73
CA ASN A 576 -33.66 4.61 -4.72
C ASN A 576 -32.33 3.97 -5.12
N ARG A 577 -31.19 4.64 -4.94
CA ARG A 577 -29.89 4.08 -5.37
C ARG A 577 -28.74 4.40 -4.41
N TRP A 578 -28.50 5.68 -4.14
CA TRP A 578 -27.21 6.11 -3.59
C TRP A 578 -26.98 5.73 -2.13
N LEU A 579 -27.98 5.84 -1.27
CA LEU A 579 -27.85 5.48 0.14
C LEU A 579 -27.69 3.97 0.34
N LEU A 580 -28.43 3.16 -0.42
CA LEU A 580 -28.30 1.70 -0.39
C LEU A 580 -26.95 1.24 -0.94
N TYR A 581 -26.50 1.82 -2.06
CA TYR A 581 -25.17 1.56 -2.62
C TYR A 581 -24.07 1.89 -1.62
N GLN A 582 -24.16 3.05 -0.96
CA GLN A 582 -23.21 3.48 0.07
C GLN A 582 -23.18 2.52 1.26
N ALA A 583 -24.35 2.12 1.77
CA ALA A 583 -24.44 1.18 2.90
C ALA A 583 -23.80 -0.15 2.53
N LEU A 584 -24.14 -0.73 1.38
CA LEU A 584 -23.63 -2.05 1.02
C LEU A 584 -22.16 -2.03 0.60
N SER A 585 -21.79 -1.21 -0.39
CA SER A 585 -20.44 -1.18 -0.94
C SER A 585 -19.43 -0.61 0.06
N CYS A 586 -19.72 0.55 0.66
CA CYS A 586 -18.76 1.23 1.53
C CYS A 586 -18.74 0.66 2.95
N ARG A 587 -19.93 0.48 3.57
CA ARG A 587 -20.03 0.18 5.00
C ARG A 587 -19.98 -1.32 5.28
N VAL A 588 -20.68 -2.13 4.50
CA VAL A 588 -20.78 -3.58 4.74
C VAL A 588 -19.65 -4.34 4.06
N TRP A 589 -19.42 -4.16 2.75
CA TRP A 589 -18.42 -4.92 1.99
C TRP A 589 -17.01 -4.35 2.06
N GLY A 590 -16.85 -3.04 1.82
CA GLY A 590 -15.54 -2.40 1.80
C GLY A 590 -15.00 -2.03 3.19
N ARG A 591 -15.88 -1.65 4.12
CA ARG A 591 -15.53 -1.10 5.46
C ARG A 591 -14.44 -0.03 5.34
N SER A 592 -14.61 0.84 4.34
CA SER A 592 -13.62 1.82 3.92
C SER A 592 -14.21 3.03 3.19
N ALA A 593 -13.46 4.12 3.22
CA ALA A 593 -13.66 5.40 2.58
C ALA A 593 -12.31 6.16 2.46
N LEU A 594 -12.34 7.38 1.91
CA LEU A 594 -11.12 8.17 1.70
C LEU A 594 -10.32 8.42 2.98
N TYR A 595 -11.00 8.81 4.06
CA TYR A 595 -10.37 9.19 5.33
C TYR A 595 -10.49 8.11 6.44
N GLN A 596 -11.01 6.94 6.10
CA GLN A 596 -11.14 5.82 7.02
C GLN A 596 -11.06 4.49 6.27
N SER A 597 -10.02 3.70 6.53
CA SER A 597 -9.82 2.38 5.93
C SER A 597 -9.44 1.38 7.02
N SER A 598 -10.44 0.77 7.65
CA SER A 598 -10.25 -0.15 8.79
C SER A 598 -10.40 -1.60 8.38
N GLY A 599 -11.40 -1.94 7.56
CA GLY A 599 -11.70 -3.34 7.25
C GLY A 599 -12.28 -4.16 8.40
N ALA A 600 -12.32 -3.63 9.63
CA ALA A 600 -12.95 -4.26 10.79
C ALA A 600 -14.47 -4.16 10.73
N PHE A 601 -15.13 -5.15 11.31
CA PHE A 601 -16.54 -5.06 11.67
C PHE A 601 -16.64 -4.50 13.09
N GLY A 602 -17.29 -3.36 13.25
CA GLY A 602 -17.82 -2.90 14.52
C GLY A 602 -19.13 -3.61 14.83
N PHE A 603 -19.28 -4.10 16.06
CA PHE A 603 -20.43 -4.90 16.47
C PHE A 603 -21.72 -4.12 16.30
N ARG A 604 -21.81 -2.96 16.95
CA ARG A 604 -22.91 -2.02 16.79
C ARG A 604 -23.03 -1.49 15.37
N ASP A 605 -21.94 -0.97 14.81
CA ASP A 605 -21.98 -0.20 13.57
C ASP A 605 -22.52 -1.03 12.41
N GLN A 606 -21.99 -2.22 12.17
CA GLN A 606 -22.45 -3.02 11.04
C GLN A 606 -23.80 -3.69 11.32
N LEU A 607 -24.19 -3.93 12.58
CA LEU A 607 -25.57 -4.35 12.89
C LEU A 607 -26.58 -3.26 12.52
N GLN A 608 -26.26 -1.97 12.75
CA GLN A 608 -27.09 -0.86 12.29
C GLN A 608 -27.07 -0.71 10.76
N ASP A 609 -25.88 -0.77 10.14
CA ASP A 609 -25.72 -0.59 8.69
C ASP A 609 -26.57 -1.62 7.90
N VAL A 610 -26.61 -2.88 8.33
CA VAL A 610 -27.35 -3.94 7.60
C VAL A 610 -28.87 -3.80 7.70
N MET A 611 -29.42 -3.04 8.66
CA MET A 611 -30.87 -2.83 8.74
C MET A 611 -31.43 -2.17 7.48
N ALA A 612 -30.64 -1.30 6.83
CA ALA A 612 -31.03 -0.67 5.56
C ALA A 612 -31.24 -1.69 4.42
N LEU A 613 -30.71 -2.91 4.56
CA LEU A 613 -30.70 -3.95 3.54
C LEU A 613 -31.79 -5.01 3.76
N VAL A 614 -32.62 -4.91 4.80
CA VAL A 614 -33.58 -5.97 5.17
C VAL A 614 -34.55 -6.31 4.04
N HIS A 615 -34.94 -5.32 3.23
CA HIS A 615 -35.87 -5.51 2.10
C HIS A 615 -35.18 -5.86 0.78
N THR A 616 -33.92 -5.45 0.60
CA THR A 616 -33.21 -5.55 -0.68
C THR A 616 -32.21 -6.71 -0.73
N ALA A 617 -31.58 -7.02 0.41
CA ALA A 617 -30.61 -8.10 0.56
C ALA A 617 -30.72 -8.77 1.94
N PRO A 618 -31.87 -9.38 2.29
CA PRO A 618 -32.07 -10.02 3.60
C PRO A 618 -31.03 -11.09 3.93
N GLY A 619 -30.45 -11.75 2.92
CA GLY A 619 -29.34 -12.70 3.13
C GLY A 619 -28.10 -12.05 3.77
N VAL A 620 -27.74 -10.83 3.35
CA VAL A 620 -26.61 -10.09 3.94
C VAL A 620 -26.88 -9.75 5.41
N VAL A 621 -28.12 -9.39 5.74
CA VAL A 621 -28.54 -9.10 7.12
C VAL A 621 -28.45 -10.36 7.97
N ARG A 622 -28.98 -11.48 7.48
CA ARG A 622 -28.94 -12.78 8.14
C ARG A 622 -27.50 -13.21 8.44
N ASP A 623 -26.63 -13.13 7.44
CA ASP A 623 -25.23 -13.52 7.56
C ASP A 623 -24.48 -12.64 8.56
N HIS A 624 -24.78 -11.34 8.60
CA HIS A 624 -24.16 -10.43 9.57
C HIS A 624 -24.68 -10.63 11.00
N ILE A 625 -25.96 -10.94 11.20
CA ILE A 625 -26.50 -11.32 12.52
C ILE A 625 -25.75 -12.56 13.05
N LEU A 626 -25.61 -13.60 12.23
CA LEU A 626 -24.86 -14.80 12.60
C LEU A 626 -23.38 -14.50 12.84
N ARG A 627 -22.79 -13.57 12.07
CA ARG A 627 -21.41 -13.12 12.27
C ARG A 627 -21.26 -12.40 13.61
N ALA A 628 -22.13 -11.47 13.96
CA ALA A 628 -22.11 -10.77 15.23
C ALA A 628 -22.33 -11.74 16.40
N ALA A 629 -23.28 -12.68 16.29
CA ALA A 629 -23.54 -13.70 17.30
C ALA A 629 -22.29 -14.55 17.63
N ARG A 630 -21.43 -14.84 16.63
CA ARG A 630 -20.15 -15.57 16.83
C ARG A 630 -19.13 -14.81 17.68
N HIS A 631 -19.31 -13.50 17.87
CA HIS A 631 -18.40 -12.64 18.63
C HIS A 631 -19.00 -12.19 19.97
N GLN A 632 -20.03 -12.89 20.45
CA GLN A 632 -20.56 -12.77 21.81
C GLN A 632 -19.84 -13.74 22.76
N PHE A 633 -19.64 -13.32 24.01
CA PHE A 633 -19.11 -14.15 25.10
C PHE A 633 -20.24 -14.82 25.89
N GLU A 634 -19.94 -15.89 26.62
CA GLU A 634 -20.92 -16.60 27.47
C GLU A 634 -21.57 -15.69 28.53
N ALA A 635 -20.87 -14.64 28.98
CA ALA A 635 -21.38 -13.65 29.93
C ALA A 635 -22.39 -12.65 29.31
N GLY A 636 -22.54 -12.65 27.98
CA GLY A 636 -23.50 -11.85 27.22
C GLY A 636 -22.93 -10.59 26.59
N ASP A 637 -21.78 -10.10 27.06
CA ASP A 637 -21.02 -9.03 26.40
C ASP A 637 -20.34 -9.52 25.12
N VAL A 638 -19.76 -8.60 24.35
CA VAL A 638 -19.37 -8.83 22.95
C VAL A 638 -18.01 -8.20 22.65
N LEU A 639 -17.38 -8.61 21.54
CA LEU A 639 -16.30 -7.79 20.98
C LEU A 639 -16.89 -6.47 20.46
N HIS A 640 -16.21 -5.36 20.72
CA HIS A 640 -16.58 -4.04 20.21
C HIS A 640 -16.34 -3.94 18.70
N TRP A 641 -15.20 -4.45 18.23
CA TRP A 641 -14.90 -4.66 16.82
C TRP A 641 -13.94 -5.84 16.62
N TRP A 642 -13.90 -6.39 15.39
CA TRP A 642 -12.97 -7.46 15.00
C TRP A 642 -12.55 -7.39 13.53
N HIS A 643 -11.38 -7.93 13.20
CA HIS A 643 -10.88 -8.07 11.84
C HIS A 643 -11.10 -9.49 11.28
N PRO A 644 -11.65 -9.63 10.06
CA PRO A 644 -11.55 -10.88 9.31
C PRO A 644 -10.12 -11.06 8.74
N PRO A 645 -9.66 -12.31 8.52
CA PRO A 645 -10.42 -13.57 8.68
C PRO A 645 -10.36 -14.18 10.09
N SER A 646 -9.37 -13.82 10.92
CA SER A 646 -9.14 -14.49 12.22
C SER A 646 -10.21 -14.20 13.27
N GLY A 647 -10.91 -13.07 13.16
CA GLY A 647 -11.86 -12.62 14.18
C GLY A 647 -11.19 -11.95 15.38
N ARG A 648 -9.88 -11.67 15.31
CA ARG A 648 -9.16 -10.93 16.35
C ARG A 648 -9.77 -9.55 16.52
N GLY A 649 -10.03 -9.19 17.76
CA GLY A 649 -10.78 -7.97 18.05
C GLY A 649 -10.59 -7.51 19.48
N VAL A 650 -11.32 -6.46 19.84
CA VAL A 650 -11.21 -5.86 21.16
C VAL A 650 -12.49 -6.10 21.97
N ARG A 651 -12.34 -6.61 23.18
CA ARG A 651 -13.40 -6.68 24.21
C ARG A 651 -13.32 -5.41 25.05
N THR A 652 -14.43 -4.72 25.26
CA THR A 652 -14.50 -3.47 26.03
C THR A 652 -15.69 -3.48 26.99
N HIS A 653 -15.81 -2.44 27.82
CA HIS A 653 -16.98 -2.20 28.67
C HIS A 653 -18.13 -1.43 27.99
N CYS A 654 -18.13 -1.29 26.65
CA CYS A 654 -19.20 -0.61 25.92
C CYS A 654 -20.54 -1.32 26.09
N SER A 655 -21.41 -0.76 26.93
CA SER A 655 -22.64 -1.42 27.38
C SER A 655 -23.75 -1.47 26.32
N ASP A 656 -23.67 -0.65 25.27
CA ASP A 656 -24.70 -0.58 24.23
C ASP A 656 -24.52 -1.62 23.13
N ASP A 657 -23.29 -2.08 22.85
CA ASP A 657 -23.00 -3.02 21.76
C ASP A 657 -23.87 -4.28 21.81
N LEU A 658 -23.99 -4.90 22.99
CA LEU A 658 -24.74 -6.15 23.19
C LEU A 658 -26.25 -6.02 22.92
N LEU A 659 -26.81 -4.81 22.99
CA LEU A 659 -28.25 -4.57 22.79
C LEU A 659 -28.65 -4.56 21.31
N TRP A 660 -27.69 -4.34 20.41
CA TRP A 660 -27.96 -4.28 18.97
C TRP A 660 -28.29 -5.63 18.36
N LEU A 661 -27.66 -6.72 18.84
CA LEU A 661 -27.89 -8.06 18.31
C LEU A 661 -29.37 -8.50 18.46
N PRO A 662 -30.00 -8.47 19.66
CA PRO A 662 -31.41 -8.85 19.79
C PRO A 662 -32.34 -7.89 19.05
N PHE A 663 -32.04 -6.58 19.03
CA PHE A 663 -32.86 -5.60 18.32
C PHE A 663 -32.91 -5.85 16.81
N VAL A 664 -31.74 -6.02 16.19
CA VAL A 664 -31.63 -6.26 14.74
C VAL A 664 -32.17 -7.64 14.37
N THR A 665 -31.96 -8.65 15.21
CA THR A 665 -32.54 -9.99 15.02
C THR A 665 -34.08 -9.94 15.04
N ALA A 666 -34.68 -9.25 16.02
CA ALA A 666 -36.13 -9.10 16.09
C ALA A 666 -36.68 -8.34 14.88
N HIS A 667 -36.00 -7.26 14.46
CA HIS A 667 -36.37 -6.51 13.26
C HIS A 667 -36.32 -7.39 12.01
N TYR A 668 -35.25 -8.18 11.83
CA TYR A 668 -35.09 -9.11 10.71
C TYR A 668 -36.23 -10.14 10.68
N VAL A 669 -36.43 -10.89 11.77
CA VAL A 669 -37.46 -11.94 11.83
C VAL A 669 -38.86 -11.38 11.60
N THR A 670 -39.18 -10.24 12.21
CA THR A 670 -40.49 -9.58 12.03
C THR A 670 -40.72 -9.15 10.57
N THR A 671 -39.65 -8.73 9.88
CA THR A 671 -39.73 -8.21 8.52
C THR A 671 -39.73 -9.32 7.46
N THR A 672 -38.93 -10.38 7.66
CA THR A 672 -38.73 -11.44 6.67
C THR A 672 -39.55 -12.71 6.93
N GLY A 673 -39.96 -12.94 8.17
CA GLY A 673 -40.58 -14.19 8.62
C GLY A 673 -39.61 -15.37 8.75
N ASP A 674 -38.29 -15.17 8.63
CA ASP A 674 -37.29 -16.24 8.80
C ASP A 674 -37.06 -16.56 10.29
N GLU A 675 -38.00 -17.30 10.89
CA GLU A 675 -37.86 -17.81 12.27
C GLU A 675 -36.76 -18.85 12.41
N ALA A 676 -36.32 -19.49 11.31
CA ALA A 676 -35.28 -20.51 11.36
C ALA A 676 -33.95 -19.95 11.88
N LEU A 677 -33.68 -18.66 11.64
CA LEU A 677 -32.53 -17.94 12.20
C LEU A 677 -32.41 -18.09 13.73
N LEU A 678 -33.54 -18.09 14.46
CA LEU A 678 -33.55 -18.19 15.93
C LEU A 678 -33.10 -19.56 16.46
N THR A 679 -33.07 -20.57 15.59
CA THR A 679 -32.67 -21.95 15.91
C THR A 679 -31.25 -22.28 15.46
N GLU A 680 -30.59 -21.35 14.78
CA GLU A 680 -29.19 -21.51 14.34
C GLU A 680 -28.25 -21.63 15.54
N ARG A 681 -27.31 -22.57 15.45
CA ARG A 681 -26.34 -22.82 16.52
C ARG A 681 -25.05 -22.09 16.23
N VAL A 682 -24.73 -21.14 17.10
CA VAL A 682 -23.54 -20.31 17.02
C VAL A 682 -22.75 -20.43 18.33
N PRO A 683 -21.42 -20.69 18.28
CA PRO A 683 -20.61 -20.78 19.49
C PRO A 683 -20.35 -19.39 20.09
N PHE A 684 -20.25 -19.33 21.41
CA PHE A 684 -19.72 -18.15 22.12
C PHE A 684 -18.18 -18.14 22.08
N LEU A 685 -17.61 -16.94 22.14
CA LEU A 685 -16.20 -16.73 22.43
C LEU A 685 -15.88 -17.09 23.89
N LYS A 686 -14.65 -17.55 24.11
CA LYS A 686 -14.12 -17.91 25.43
C LYS A 686 -13.02 -16.95 25.83
N SER A 687 -13.27 -16.15 26.86
CA SER A 687 -12.29 -15.28 27.50
C SER A 687 -12.80 -14.93 28.90
N GLY A 688 -11.91 -14.79 29.88
CA GLY A 688 -12.29 -14.29 31.20
C GLY A 688 -12.90 -12.89 31.09
N PRO A 689 -13.78 -12.46 32.01
CA PRO A 689 -14.29 -11.08 32.00
C PRO A 689 -13.13 -10.07 32.03
N LEU A 690 -13.40 -8.83 31.61
CA LEU A 690 -12.47 -7.73 31.86
C LEU A 690 -12.39 -7.48 33.36
N GLU A 691 -11.16 -7.29 33.86
CA GLU A 691 -10.97 -6.86 35.24
C GLU A 691 -11.51 -5.44 35.44
N PRO A 692 -11.91 -5.01 36.65
CA PRO A 692 -12.53 -3.71 36.88
C PRO A 692 -11.71 -2.49 36.43
N ASP A 693 -10.39 -2.63 36.35
CA ASP A 693 -9.42 -1.63 35.92
C ASP A 693 -8.92 -1.85 34.47
N GLU A 694 -9.38 -2.89 33.78
CA GLU A 694 -9.03 -3.21 32.40
C GLU A 694 -10.03 -2.56 31.44
N GLU A 695 -9.64 -1.45 30.81
CA GLU A 695 -10.54 -0.74 29.87
C GLU A 695 -10.83 -1.56 28.60
N GLU A 696 -9.83 -2.29 28.11
CA GLU A 696 -9.92 -3.08 26.90
C GLU A 696 -9.00 -4.31 26.91
N ARG A 697 -9.39 -5.37 26.20
CA ARG A 697 -8.55 -6.54 25.93
C ARG A 697 -8.61 -6.90 24.44
N TYR A 698 -7.46 -6.83 23.78
CA TYR A 698 -7.31 -7.28 22.39
C TYR A 698 -6.93 -8.76 22.32
N GLY A 699 -7.57 -9.55 21.45
CA GLY A 699 -7.33 -10.98 21.34
C GLY A 699 -7.99 -11.63 20.13
#